data_AF-A0A1A2PPP3-F1
#
_entry.id   AF-A0A1A2PPP3-F1
#
_cell.length_a   1.000
_cell.length_b   1.000
_cell.length_c   1.000
_cell.angle_alpha   90.00
_cell.angle_beta   90.00
_cell.angle_gamma   90.00
#
_symmetry.space_group_name_H-M   'P 1'
#
loop_
_entity.id
_entity.type
_entity.pdbx_description
1 polymer ?
#
loop_
_entity_poly.entity_id
_entity_poly.type
_entity_poly.pdbx_seq_one_letter_code
_entity_poly.pdbx_strand_id
1 'polypeptide(L)'
;MKPAHRQAAAPQSHRLPEPPRRPHNPGSPPTGPLPPVPAGIDRRRPELSDSALVSRSWAMAFATLVSRLTGFARVVLLAAILGAALSSAFSVANQLPNLVAALVLEATFTAIFVPVLARAEQSDPDGGAAFVRRLVTLTTALLVLATALSVLAAPLLVRLMLGRAPQVNEPLTTAFAYLLLPQVLAYGLTSVFMAILNTRNVFGPTAWAPVVNNVVALATLAVYAAVPGELSVDPVRMGNTKLLVLGIGTTLGVFAQTAVLLVALRRERVDLRPLWGIDERLKRFGTMAAAMVLYVLISQLGLVVGNQIASTAAASGPAIYNYTWLVLMLPFGMIGVTVLTVVMPRLSRNAAADDTKAVLADLSLATRLTLITLIPIVAVMTVGGPAIGSALFAYGHFGGVDAGYLGAAIALSAFTLIPYGLVLLQLRVFYAREQPWTPIVIILVITAVKIVGSVLAPRLTDDPKLVAGYLGLANGIGFLAGAIIGYLLLRHTLLPAGGQLIGKGEQRTILVTITASMLAGLVAHVADRLSGLGALTAQGGGAGSLLRLLILAAIMLPIMAAVMLGARVPEAQAALDVVRRRFGGRAAVPGKPVLKDQYSRRAPVTYPEQRNSSPPGVNAVQEPIRRRPSERATQARIAKGPEVTDRPIESAASGAELPRPVADDFQPDIPAERPPESPAPRPSNGDLPPEARRGPAPFDAPRDRGGDPSGDDVHLVPGARIAGGRYRLLVFHGGAPPLQFWQALDTALDRQVALTFVDPDGALPDDVLQEILSRTLRLSRIDKPGIARVLDVVHTGHGGLVVSEWVRGGSLQEVADTAPSPVGAVRAMQSLAAAADAAHRAGVALSIDHPSRVRVSIEGDVVLAYPATMPDASPQADIRGIGAALYALLVNRWPLTESSVRSGLAPAERDSTGQPVEPMIIDRGIPFQISAVAVRAVQEDGGIRSASTLLNLLQQATAVADRTEVLGPIDDSPAPATARESAAPDEETFARRRRNLLIGMGAGLAVIIVALLVLASVVSKIFGNVGGGLNKDELGLNGPSSSTSASAPSSAAAGSVVKPTKATVYSPDGDADNASTAGQAIDGDPTTAWATEVYTDAVPFPNFKQGEGLMLQLPSATVIGQVTIDTPSSGTKVEIRSSSTASPASLNDTTVLAPAFTLKPGHNVIPVRAGSPTSNLLVWISTLGTTNGKSQAGFFEITVQAAS
;
A
#
# COMPACT_ATOMS: atom_id res chain seq x y z
N MET A 1 -37.36 82.24 12.31
CA MET A 1 -35.92 82.30 11.94
C MET A 1 -35.53 81.07 11.12
N LYS A 2 -34.33 81.06 10.53
CA LYS A 2 -33.80 80.09 9.52
C LYS A 2 -32.76 79.13 10.17
N PRO A 3 -32.27 78.03 9.52
CA PRO A 3 -32.26 77.75 8.08
C PRO A 3 -32.99 76.45 7.64
N ALA A 4 -32.28 75.48 7.07
CA ALA A 4 -32.77 74.60 5.99
C ALA A 4 -31.81 73.39 5.79
N HIS A 5 -32.05 72.29 5.04
CA HIS A 5 -33.19 71.55 4.43
C HIS A 5 -32.59 70.33 3.64
N ARG A 6 -33.28 69.39 2.96
CA ARG A 6 -34.53 68.57 3.07
C ARG A 6 -34.47 67.52 1.90
N GLN A 7 -35.27 66.46 1.75
CA GLN A 7 -36.49 65.85 2.34
C GLN A 7 -36.36 64.30 2.15
N ALA A 8 -36.80 63.34 2.98
CA ALA A 8 -38.06 63.06 3.72
C ALA A 8 -39.24 62.64 2.80
N ALA A 9 -40.06 61.57 3.03
CA ALA A 9 -40.15 60.55 4.10
C ALA A 9 -40.88 59.23 3.62
N ALA A 10 -41.27 58.31 4.54
CA ALA A 10 -41.92 56.98 4.32
C ALA A 10 -43.37 56.91 4.93
N PRO A 11 -44.07 55.79 5.31
CA PRO A 11 -43.84 54.30 5.19
C PRO A 11 -45.11 53.36 4.97
N GLN A 12 -44.93 52.01 5.05
CA GLN A 12 -45.92 50.93 5.45
C GLN A 12 -47.11 50.54 4.50
N SER A 13 -47.81 49.37 4.55
CA SER A 13 -47.87 48.17 5.45
C SER A 13 -48.36 46.82 4.79
N HIS A 14 -48.10 45.68 5.48
CA HIS A 14 -48.73 44.31 5.55
C HIS A 14 -49.55 43.60 4.43
N ARG A 15 -49.31 42.27 4.30
CA ARG A 15 -50.31 41.16 4.49
C ARG A 15 -49.66 39.74 4.59
N LEU A 16 -50.43 38.76 5.09
CA LEU A 16 -50.17 37.28 5.08
C LEU A 16 -51.41 36.54 4.45
N PRO A 17 -51.61 35.21 4.55
CA PRO A 17 -51.43 34.25 3.46
C PRO A 17 -52.73 33.58 2.93
N GLU A 18 -52.65 32.75 1.87
CA GLU A 18 -53.76 31.94 1.35
C GLU A 18 -53.47 30.42 1.28
N PRO A 19 -54.51 29.54 1.31
CA PRO A 19 -54.41 28.07 1.39
C PRO A 19 -54.49 27.34 0.02
N PRO A 20 -54.37 25.99 -0.08
CA PRO A 20 -53.96 25.32 -1.31
C PRO A 20 -55.10 24.98 -2.30
N ARG A 21 -54.73 24.82 -3.58
CA ARG A 21 -55.61 24.29 -4.64
C ARG A 21 -55.45 22.77 -4.80
N ARG A 22 -56.56 22.10 -5.15
CA ARG A 22 -56.67 20.64 -5.37
C ARG A 22 -56.09 20.21 -6.73
N PRO A 23 -55.73 18.92 -6.91
CA PRO A 23 -55.16 18.41 -8.17
C PRO A 23 -56.16 18.40 -9.33
N HIS A 24 -55.63 18.25 -10.55
CA HIS A 24 -56.39 17.92 -11.76
C HIS A 24 -55.97 16.56 -12.31
N ASN A 25 -56.90 15.92 -13.01
CA ASN A 25 -56.82 14.53 -13.45
C ASN A 25 -56.00 14.42 -14.76
N PRO A 26 -55.10 13.42 -14.93
CA PRO A 26 -54.35 13.27 -16.16
C PRO A 26 -55.19 12.61 -17.26
N GLY A 27 -55.33 13.27 -18.41
CA GLY A 27 -56.01 12.73 -19.59
C GLY A 27 -55.66 13.51 -20.85
N SER A 28 -55.49 12.80 -21.97
CA SER A 28 -55.14 13.29 -23.31
C SER A 28 -53.71 13.84 -23.50
N PRO A 29 -52.85 13.19 -24.31
CA PRO A 29 -51.59 13.79 -24.78
C PRO A 29 -51.86 14.77 -25.94
N PRO A 30 -51.09 15.88 -26.07
CA PRO A 30 -51.24 16.81 -27.18
C PRO A 30 -50.63 16.24 -28.46
N THR A 31 -51.42 16.15 -29.53
CA THR A 31 -50.95 15.78 -30.88
C THR A 31 -50.33 16.99 -31.58
N GLY A 32 -49.00 17.04 -31.62
CA GLY A 32 -48.23 17.99 -32.42
C GLY A 32 -46.77 17.56 -32.58
N PRO A 33 -46.08 17.91 -33.68
CA PRO A 33 -44.66 17.59 -33.83
C PRO A 33 -43.84 18.34 -32.77
N LEU A 34 -43.14 17.60 -31.90
CA LEU A 34 -42.16 18.19 -31.01
C LEU A 34 -40.97 18.72 -31.83
N PRO A 35 -40.44 19.92 -31.54
CA PRO A 35 -39.20 20.37 -32.15
C PRO A 35 -38.04 19.42 -31.77
N PRO A 36 -37.03 19.26 -32.63
CA PRO A 36 -35.94 18.32 -32.36
C PRO A 36 -35.20 18.69 -31.09
N VAL A 37 -35.27 17.80 -30.09
CA VAL A 37 -34.49 17.93 -28.86
C VAL A 37 -33.01 17.88 -29.26
N PRO A 38 -32.19 18.91 -28.96
CA PRO A 38 -30.77 18.88 -29.27
C PRO A 38 -30.14 17.71 -28.52
N ALA A 39 -29.42 16.85 -29.22
CA ALA A 39 -28.90 15.60 -28.69
C ALA A 39 -28.14 15.84 -27.37
N GLY A 40 -28.65 15.27 -26.29
CA GLY A 40 -28.03 15.38 -24.98
C GLY A 40 -26.63 14.78 -25.04
N ILE A 41 -25.61 15.62 -24.82
CA ILE A 41 -24.21 15.19 -24.86
C ILE A 41 -24.03 14.06 -23.85
N ASP A 42 -23.77 12.85 -24.34
CA ASP A 42 -23.64 11.64 -23.55
C ASP A 42 -22.47 11.81 -22.55
N ARG A 43 -22.79 12.03 -21.26
CA ARG A 43 -21.81 12.41 -20.23
C ARG A 43 -21.13 11.23 -19.54
N ARG A 44 -21.44 9.98 -19.93
CA ARG A 44 -20.63 8.83 -19.54
C ARG A 44 -19.30 8.90 -20.29
N ARG A 45 -18.20 9.13 -19.55
CA ARG A 45 -16.84 9.15 -20.12
C ARG A 45 -16.52 7.79 -20.76
N PRO A 46 -15.82 7.75 -21.91
CA PRO A 46 -15.36 6.48 -22.46
C PRO A 46 -14.38 5.82 -21.49
N GLU A 47 -14.66 4.57 -21.15
CA GLU A 47 -13.74 3.75 -20.39
C GLU A 47 -12.48 3.46 -21.20
N LEU A 48 -11.34 3.32 -20.53
CA LEU A 48 -10.07 3.08 -21.22
C LEU A 48 -10.03 1.67 -21.81
N SER A 49 -9.55 1.59 -23.06
CA SER A 49 -9.12 0.34 -23.69
C SER A 49 -7.92 -0.24 -22.94
N ASP A 50 -7.77 -1.56 -22.91
CA ASP A 50 -6.72 -2.23 -22.11
C ASP A 50 -5.30 -1.86 -22.60
N SER A 51 -5.13 -1.55 -23.89
CA SER A 51 -3.90 -0.99 -24.45
C SER A 51 -3.57 0.41 -23.90
N ALA A 52 -4.59 1.26 -23.74
CA ALA A 52 -4.48 2.57 -23.10
C ALA A 52 -4.23 2.45 -21.59
N LEU A 53 -4.75 1.42 -20.93
CA LEU A 53 -4.49 1.15 -19.52
C LEU A 53 -3.06 0.65 -19.27
N VAL A 54 -2.56 -0.30 -20.07
CA VAL A 54 -1.20 -0.85 -19.95
C VAL A 54 -0.14 0.21 -20.26
N SER A 55 -0.33 1.01 -21.32
CA SER A 55 0.61 2.08 -21.67
C SER A 55 0.65 3.20 -20.61
N ARG A 56 -0.51 3.60 -20.04
CA ARG A 56 -0.57 4.55 -18.92
C ARG A 56 0.07 3.98 -17.65
N SER A 57 -0.17 2.70 -17.33
CA SER A 57 0.45 2.02 -16.18
C SER A 57 1.99 2.00 -16.28
N TRP A 58 2.55 1.77 -17.46
CA TRP A 58 4.00 1.87 -17.69
C TRP A 58 4.55 3.29 -17.46
N ALA A 59 3.84 4.31 -17.95
CA ALA A 59 4.21 5.71 -17.71
C ALA A 59 4.17 6.09 -16.22
N MET A 60 3.17 5.60 -15.46
CA MET A 60 3.10 5.77 -14.00
C MET A 60 4.26 5.09 -13.27
N ALA A 61 4.59 3.84 -13.64
CA ALA A 61 5.68 3.09 -13.04
C ALA A 61 7.03 3.79 -13.29
N PHE A 62 7.26 4.29 -14.50
CA PHE A 62 8.44 5.07 -14.85
C PHE A 62 8.54 6.38 -14.05
N ALA A 63 7.48 7.18 -14.00
CA ALA A 63 7.46 8.42 -13.21
C ALA A 63 7.67 8.16 -11.70
N THR A 64 7.12 7.05 -11.18
CA THR A 64 7.35 6.61 -9.78
C THR A 64 8.82 6.22 -9.53
N LEU A 65 9.47 5.54 -10.48
CA LEU A 65 10.89 5.20 -10.39
C LEU A 65 11.77 6.46 -10.42
N VAL A 66 11.50 7.39 -11.34
CA VAL A 66 12.18 8.69 -11.42
C VAL A 66 11.98 9.49 -10.14
N SER A 67 10.78 9.48 -9.55
CA SER A 67 10.51 10.13 -8.27
C SER A 67 11.30 9.51 -7.11
N ARG A 68 11.42 8.18 -7.06
CA ARG A 68 12.21 7.50 -6.02
C ARG A 68 13.71 7.81 -6.16
N LEU A 69 14.24 7.78 -7.38
CA LEU A 69 15.65 8.07 -7.65
C LEU A 69 16.02 9.53 -7.38
N THR A 70 15.21 10.49 -7.83
CA THR A 70 15.42 11.93 -7.56
C THR A 70 15.24 12.27 -6.08
N GLY A 71 14.31 11.61 -5.38
CA GLY A 71 14.12 11.77 -3.94
C GLY A 71 15.30 11.23 -3.12
N PHE A 72 15.88 10.09 -3.53
CA PHE A 72 17.10 9.57 -2.92
C PHE A 72 18.30 10.49 -3.19
N ALA A 73 18.48 10.96 -4.43
CA ALA A 73 19.54 11.90 -4.78
C ALA A 73 19.44 13.22 -3.99
N ARG A 74 18.22 13.76 -3.80
CA ARG A 74 17.95 14.91 -2.91
C ARG A 74 18.45 14.65 -1.50
N VAL A 75 18.18 13.47 -0.93
CA VAL A 75 18.55 13.14 0.46
C VAL A 75 20.05 12.93 0.62
N VAL A 76 20.72 12.25 -0.31
CA VAL A 76 22.19 12.11 -0.30
C VAL A 76 22.87 13.47 -0.43
N LEU A 77 22.42 14.32 -1.35
CA LEU A 77 22.99 15.66 -1.56
C LEU A 77 22.74 16.59 -0.36
N LEU A 78 21.53 16.53 0.24
CA LEU A 78 21.18 17.22 1.47
C LEU A 78 22.12 16.82 2.62
N ALA A 79 22.35 15.52 2.80
CA ALA A 79 23.25 14.99 3.82
C ALA A 79 24.70 15.47 3.60
N ALA A 80 25.20 15.34 2.37
CA ALA A 80 26.57 15.73 2.00
C ALA A 80 26.84 17.24 2.11
N ILE A 81 25.84 18.09 1.87
CA ILE A 81 25.96 19.56 1.98
C ILE A 81 25.87 20.03 3.45
N LEU A 82 24.96 19.44 4.24
CA LEU A 82 24.65 19.90 5.60
C LEU A 82 25.51 19.25 6.69
N GLY A 83 26.04 18.04 6.46
CA GLY A 83 26.65 17.23 7.51
C GLY A 83 25.63 16.65 8.50
N ALA A 84 26.04 15.63 9.24
CA ALA A 84 25.09 14.72 9.90
C ALA A 84 24.24 15.35 11.03
N ALA A 85 24.79 16.31 11.79
CA ALA A 85 24.07 17.00 12.86
C ALA A 85 23.02 18.00 12.34
N LEU A 86 23.43 18.85 11.38
CA LEU A 86 22.57 19.84 10.74
C LEU A 86 21.47 19.16 9.89
N SER A 87 21.83 18.04 9.24
CA SER A 87 20.89 17.12 8.59
C SER A 87 19.87 16.53 9.56
N SER A 88 20.21 16.28 10.83
CA SER A 88 19.25 15.77 11.82
C SER A 88 18.23 16.84 12.21
N ALA A 89 18.69 18.07 12.50
CA ALA A 89 17.80 19.21 12.78
C ALA A 89 16.83 19.47 11.61
N PHE A 90 17.34 19.53 10.37
CA PHE A 90 16.48 19.71 9.20
C PHE A 90 15.52 18.53 8.97
N SER A 91 16.00 17.28 9.07
CA SER A 91 15.17 16.12 8.75
C SER A 91 14.05 15.87 9.76
N VAL A 92 14.26 16.17 11.05
CA VAL A 92 13.18 16.16 12.06
C VAL A 92 12.14 17.24 11.73
N ALA A 93 12.58 18.47 11.45
CA ALA A 93 11.67 19.56 11.09
C ALA A 93 10.89 19.30 9.78
N ASN A 94 11.49 18.60 8.82
CA ASN A 94 10.85 18.21 7.54
C ASN A 94 9.93 16.97 7.68
N GLN A 95 9.99 16.21 8.79
CA GLN A 95 9.01 15.15 9.07
C GLN A 95 7.68 15.74 9.58
N LEU A 96 7.72 16.75 10.47
CA LEU A 96 6.54 17.34 11.11
C LEU A 96 5.35 17.64 10.17
N PRO A 97 5.52 18.25 8.97
CA PRO A 97 4.37 18.59 8.12
C PRO A 97 3.66 17.35 7.56
N ASN A 98 4.42 16.28 7.31
CA ASN A 98 3.88 15.01 6.84
C ASN A 98 3.13 14.29 7.97
N LEU A 99 3.66 14.30 9.19
CA LEU A 99 3.01 13.70 10.37
C LEU A 99 1.64 14.32 10.65
N VAL A 100 1.55 15.66 10.60
CA VAL A 100 0.28 16.38 10.78
C VAL A 100 -0.68 16.12 9.62
N ALA A 101 -0.23 16.23 8.37
CA ALA A 101 -1.10 16.00 7.21
C ALA A 101 -1.65 14.55 7.16
N ALA A 102 -0.84 13.57 7.54
CA ALA A 102 -1.26 12.17 7.64
C ALA A 102 -2.35 11.96 8.71
N LEU A 103 -2.16 12.54 9.90
CA LEU A 103 -3.11 12.45 11.02
C LEU A 103 -4.44 13.15 10.72
N VAL A 104 -4.40 14.33 10.09
CA VAL A 104 -5.59 15.12 9.76
C VAL A 104 -6.41 14.49 8.64
N LEU A 105 -5.76 13.83 7.67
CA LEU A 105 -6.37 13.62 6.37
C LEU A 105 -6.16 12.24 5.73
N GLU A 106 -4.94 11.72 5.69
CA GLU A 106 -4.60 10.51 4.91
C GLU A 106 -5.39 9.27 5.34
N ALA A 107 -5.53 9.08 6.66
CA ALA A 107 -6.36 8.07 7.30
C ALA A 107 -7.82 8.11 6.84
N THR A 108 -8.39 9.31 6.78
CA THR A 108 -9.81 9.54 6.46
C THR A 108 -10.07 9.47 4.96
N PHE A 109 -9.12 9.91 4.13
CA PHE A 109 -9.34 10.10 2.69
C PHE A 109 -9.49 8.78 1.92
N THR A 110 -8.60 7.82 2.16
CA THR A 110 -8.56 6.58 1.36
C THR A 110 -9.69 5.62 1.73
N ALA A 111 -10.02 5.48 3.02
CA ALA A 111 -11.04 4.54 3.50
C ALA A 111 -12.48 4.99 3.21
N ILE A 112 -12.74 6.30 3.13
CA ILE A 112 -14.11 6.85 3.04
C ILE A 112 -14.34 7.55 1.70
N PHE A 113 -13.46 8.48 1.34
CA PHE A 113 -13.77 9.39 0.25
C PHE A 113 -13.60 8.77 -1.13
N VAL A 114 -12.71 7.79 -1.33
CA VAL A 114 -12.59 7.14 -2.65
C VAL A 114 -13.87 6.36 -3.03
N PRO A 115 -14.42 5.46 -2.18
CA PRO A 115 -15.69 4.79 -2.49
C PRO A 115 -16.90 5.73 -2.53
N VAL A 116 -16.99 6.70 -1.61
CA VAL A 116 -18.12 7.64 -1.56
C VAL A 116 -18.09 8.64 -2.73
N LEU A 117 -16.91 9.09 -3.16
CA LEU A 117 -16.77 9.94 -4.36
C LEU A 117 -17.14 9.17 -5.62
N ALA A 118 -16.61 7.96 -5.81
CA ALA A 118 -16.97 7.12 -6.95
C ALA A 118 -18.49 6.89 -7.03
N ARG A 119 -19.12 6.60 -5.89
CA ARG A 119 -20.58 6.43 -5.82
C ARG A 119 -21.35 7.74 -6.03
N ALA A 120 -20.83 8.89 -5.59
CA ALA A 120 -21.44 10.21 -5.84
C ALA A 120 -21.33 10.64 -7.31
N GLU A 121 -20.17 10.42 -7.97
CA GLU A 121 -20.00 10.67 -9.41
C GLU A 121 -20.93 9.77 -10.27
N GLN A 122 -21.37 8.62 -9.74
CA GLN A 122 -22.36 7.73 -10.35
C GLN A 122 -23.83 8.06 -10.00
N SER A 123 -24.12 8.46 -8.76
CA SER A 123 -25.51 8.59 -8.26
C SER A 123 -26.11 9.97 -8.35
N ASP A 124 -25.29 11.03 -8.40
CA ASP A 124 -25.77 12.40 -8.16
C ASP A 124 -26.01 13.14 -9.49
N PRO A 125 -27.13 13.85 -9.69
CA PRO A 125 -27.49 14.45 -10.98
C PRO A 125 -26.50 15.49 -11.54
N ASP A 126 -25.59 16.00 -10.71
CA ASP A 126 -24.54 16.95 -11.08
C ASP A 126 -23.17 16.27 -11.35
N GLY A 127 -23.11 14.93 -11.31
CA GLY A 127 -21.88 14.16 -11.40
C GLY A 127 -20.98 14.31 -10.17
N GLY A 128 -21.58 14.49 -8.98
CA GLY A 128 -20.87 14.63 -7.70
C GLY A 128 -20.19 15.98 -7.51
N ALA A 129 -20.45 16.98 -8.36
CA ALA A 129 -19.74 18.26 -8.34
C ALA A 129 -19.94 19.04 -7.02
N ALA A 130 -21.15 19.05 -6.45
CA ALA A 130 -21.44 19.66 -5.16
C ALA A 130 -20.74 18.92 -4.00
N PHE A 131 -20.64 17.58 -4.09
CA PHE A 131 -19.90 16.78 -3.11
C PHE A 131 -18.40 17.10 -3.15
N VAL A 132 -17.78 17.12 -4.34
CA VAL A 132 -16.37 17.52 -4.52
C VAL A 132 -16.12 18.94 -4.00
N ARG A 133 -17.01 19.89 -4.27
CA ARG A 133 -16.89 21.27 -3.76
C ARG A 133 -16.97 21.34 -2.24
N ARG A 134 -17.94 20.66 -1.61
CA ARG A 134 -18.03 20.57 -0.13
C ARG A 134 -16.79 19.94 0.47
N LEU A 135 -16.34 18.81 -0.10
CA LEU A 135 -15.16 18.07 0.31
C LEU A 135 -13.90 18.94 0.27
N VAL A 136 -13.60 19.59 -0.86
CA VAL A 136 -12.44 20.47 -0.98
C VAL A 136 -12.56 21.69 -0.06
N THR A 137 -13.74 22.29 0.08
CA THR A 137 -13.94 23.46 0.97
C THR A 137 -13.67 23.10 2.43
N LEU A 138 -14.33 22.06 2.95
CA LEU A 138 -14.18 21.61 4.34
C LEU A 138 -12.75 21.13 4.61
N THR A 139 -12.15 20.39 3.67
CA THR A 139 -10.76 19.92 3.80
C THR A 139 -9.77 21.08 3.79
N THR A 140 -9.93 22.07 2.91
CA THR A 140 -9.05 23.23 2.86
C THR A 140 -9.16 24.05 4.15
N ALA A 141 -10.38 24.25 4.66
CA ALA A 141 -10.60 24.94 5.94
C ALA A 141 -9.95 24.19 7.12
N LEU A 142 -10.12 22.87 7.20
CA LEU A 142 -9.50 22.02 8.22
C LEU A 142 -7.97 22.02 8.11
N LEU A 143 -7.41 21.96 6.90
CA LEU A 143 -5.97 22.03 6.68
C LEU A 143 -5.39 23.39 7.00
N VAL A 144 -6.07 24.49 6.68
CA VAL A 144 -5.65 25.85 7.08
C VAL A 144 -5.63 25.99 8.59
N LEU A 145 -6.68 25.52 9.28
CA LEU A 145 -6.74 25.50 10.75
C LEU A 145 -5.62 24.64 11.35
N ALA A 146 -5.43 23.41 10.86
CA ALA A 146 -4.38 22.52 11.32
C ALA A 146 -2.97 23.07 11.05
N THR A 147 -2.77 23.73 9.91
CA THR A 147 -1.50 24.40 9.58
C THR A 147 -1.23 25.56 10.54
N ALA A 148 -2.22 26.43 10.79
CA ALA A 148 -2.09 27.55 11.72
C ALA A 148 -1.81 27.07 13.15
N LEU A 149 -2.56 26.09 13.64
CA LEU A 149 -2.33 25.47 14.95
C LEU A 149 -0.95 24.80 15.05
N SER A 150 -0.48 24.14 13.99
CA SER A 150 0.84 23.50 13.98
C SER A 150 1.97 24.54 13.99
N VAL A 151 1.85 25.61 13.21
CA VAL A 151 2.81 26.73 13.20
C VAL A 151 2.87 27.43 14.57
N LEU A 152 1.72 27.65 15.21
CA LEU A 152 1.67 28.18 16.59
C LEU A 152 2.31 27.20 17.60
N ALA A 153 2.07 25.90 17.43
CA ALA A 153 2.64 24.84 18.27
C ALA A 153 4.06 24.38 17.83
N ALA A 154 4.74 25.09 16.93
CA ALA A 154 6.03 24.67 16.37
C ALA A 154 7.09 24.25 17.42
N PRO A 155 7.37 25.04 18.49
CA PRO A 155 8.33 24.62 19.53
C PRO A 155 7.84 23.39 20.31
N LEU A 156 6.52 23.27 20.59
CA LEU A 156 5.94 22.10 21.25
C LEU A 156 6.11 20.83 20.39
N LEU A 157 5.87 20.94 19.07
CA LEU A 157 6.03 19.85 18.11
C LEU A 157 7.49 19.44 17.94
N VAL A 158 8.42 20.39 17.96
CA VAL A 158 9.87 20.10 17.92
C VAL A 158 10.34 19.44 19.21
N ARG A 159 9.96 19.97 20.38
CA ARG A 159 10.26 19.34 21.69
C ARG A 159 9.65 17.94 21.82
N LEU A 160 8.46 17.73 21.26
CA LEU A 160 7.84 16.40 21.16
C LEU A 160 8.65 15.44 20.28
N MET A 161 9.29 15.92 19.21
CA MET A 161 10.17 15.07 18.37
C MET A 161 11.54 14.83 18.99
N LEU A 162 12.12 15.84 19.65
CA LEU A 162 13.51 15.83 20.12
C LEU A 162 13.69 15.31 21.56
N GLY A 163 12.63 15.34 22.37
CA GLY A 163 12.67 14.93 23.77
C GLY A 163 13.12 16.07 24.70
N ARG A 164 13.55 15.72 25.91
CA ARG A 164 13.83 16.69 26.99
C ARG A 164 15.28 17.20 27.05
N ALA A 165 16.22 16.47 26.46
CA ALA A 165 17.65 16.80 26.47
C ALA A 165 18.33 16.34 25.15
N PRO A 166 17.97 16.93 24.00
CA PRO A 166 18.51 16.52 22.71
C PRO A 166 19.96 16.98 22.50
N GLN A 167 20.75 16.10 21.89
CA GLN A 167 22.05 16.43 21.27
C GLN A 167 21.88 17.15 19.91
N VAL A 168 20.65 17.21 19.40
CA VAL A 168 20.26 17.95 18.19
C VAL A 168 19.82 19.36 18.58
N ASN A 169 20.29 20.37 17.85
CA ASN A 169 19.99 21.79 18.12
C ASN A 169 18.48 22.09 18.01
N GLU A 170 17.80 22.22 19.16
CA GLU A 170 16.36 22.50 19.29
C GLU A 170 15.96 23.87 18.70
N PRO A 171 16.69 24.99 18.94
CA PRO A 171 16.43 26.28 18.29
C PRO A 171 16.45 26.23 16.75
N LEU A 172 17.44 25.56 16.15
CA LEU A 172 17.59 25.44 14.69
C LEU A 172 16.50 24.55 14.10
N THR A 173 16.18 23.45 14.78
CA THR A 173 15.05 22.57 14.41
C THR A 173 13.73 23.35 14.46
N THR A 174 13.56 24.25 15.44
CA THR A 174 12.39 25.12 15.57
C THR A 174 12.31 26.18 14.47
N ALA A 175 13.43 26.83 14.14
CA ALA A 175 13.51 27.78 13.03
C ALA A 175 13.18 27.11 11.67
N PHE A 176 13.66 25.89 11.44
CA PHE A 176 13.23 25.10 10.28
C PHE A 176 11.74 24.72 10.37
N ALA A 177 11.22 24.31 11.52
CA ALA A 177 9.81 23.95 11.68
C ALA A 177 8.88 25.11 11.29
N TYR A 178 9.18 26.36 11.67
CA TYR A 178 8.40 27.53 11.24
C TYR A 178 8.34 27.71 9.71
N LEU A 179 9.41 27.37 8.97
CA LEU A 179 9.42 27.46 7.49
C LEU A 179 8.80 26.24 6.79
N LEU A 180 8.81 25.08 7.43
CA LEU A 180 8.39 23.80 6.85
C LEU A 180 6.94 23.43 7.21
N LEU A 181 6.44 23.80 8.39
CA LEU A 181 5.06 23.52 8.82
C LEU A 181 3.96 24.11 7.89
N PRO A 182 4.14 25.25 7.18
CA PRO A 182 3.22 25.67 6.12
C PRO A 182 2.99 24.62 5.00
N GLN A 183 3.86 23.62 4.86
CA GLN A 183 3.68 22.50 3.93
C GLN A 183 2.50 21.59 4.29
N VAL A 184 1.98 21.60 5.53
CA VAL A 184 0.80 20.78 5.96
C VAL A 184 -0.37 20.98 5.00
N LEU A 185 -0.67 22.24 4.66
CA LEU A 185 -1.71 22.60 3.70
C LEU A 185 -1.43 22.00 2.31
N ALA A 186 -0.19 22.13 1.82
CA ALA A 186 0.21 21.67 0.49
C ALA A 186 0.19 20.12 0.39
N TYR A 187 0.68 19.41 1.41
CA TYR A 187 0.62 17.95 1.46
C TYR A 187 -0.82 17.44 1.53
N GLY A 188 -1.66 18.01 2.40
CA GLY A 188 -3.07 17.64 2.48
C GLY A 188 -3.83 17.88 1.17
N LEU A 189 -3.66 19.06 0.57
CA LEU A 189 -4.27 19.37 -0.75
C LEU A 189 -3.73 18.48 -1.87
N THR A 190 -2.44 18.11 -1.85
CA THR A 190 -1.86 17.14 -2.79
C THR A 190 -2.61 15.80 -2.71
N SER A 191 -2.83 15.25 -1.51
CA SER A 191 -3.58 13.99 -1.33
C SER A 191 -5.03 14.08 -1.83
N VAL A 192 -5.71 15.20 -1.56
CA VAL A 192 -7.09 15.46 -2.06
C VAL A 192 -7.13 15.50 -3.58
N PHE A 193 -6.22 16.26 -4.19
CA PHE A 193 -6.17 16.44 -5.64
C PHE A 193 -5.74 15.15 -6.34
N MET A 194 -4.84 14.35 -5.76
CA MET A 194 -4.52 13.01 -6.25
C MET A 194 -5.74 12.08 -6.20
N ALA A 195 -6.51 12.08 -5.11
CA ALA A 195 -7.71 11.25 -5.01
C ALA A 195 -8.75 11.62 -6.09
N ILE A 196 -9.07 12.91 -6.26
CA ILE A 196 -10.03 13.40 -7.26
C ILE A 196 -9.58 13.13 -8.71
N LEU A 197 -8.28 13.23 -9.00
CA LEU A 197 -7.74 12.88 -10.32
C LEU A 197 -7.74 11.38 -10.57
N ASN A 198 -7.44 10.57 -9.54
CA ASN A 198 -7.39 9.11 -9.66
C ASN A 198 -8.79 8.49 -9.83
N THR A 199 -9.85 8.95 -9.15
CA THR A 199 -11.22 8.48 -9.45
C THR A 199 -11.66 8.86 -10.88
N ARG A 200 -11.12 9.96 -11.41
CA ARG A 200 -11.35 10.42 -12.79
C ARG A 200 -10.42 9.79 -13.83
N ASN A 201 -9.61 8.79 -13.46
CA ASN A 201 -8.64 8.09 -14.31
C ASN A 201 -7.52 8.97 -14.92
N VAL A 202 -7.17 10.08 -14.27
CA VAL A 202 -6.16 11.07 -14.73
C VAL A 202 -4.84 10.90 -13.97
N PHE A 203 -4.17 9.77 -14.24
CA PHE A 203 -3.00 9.33 -13.45
C PHE A 203 -1.65 9.98 -13.80
N GLY A 204 -1.54 10.65 -14.95
CA GLY A 204 -0.28 11.25 -15.41
C GLY A 204 0.24 12.35 -14.47
N PRO A 205 -0.55 13.41 -14.20
CA PRO A 205 -0.16 14.47 -13.27
C PRO A 205 0.10 13.98 -11.84
N THR A 206 -0.65 12.97 -11.37
CA THR A 206 -0.49 12.43 -10.01
C THR A 206 0.84 11.69 -9.85
N ALA A 207 1.28 10.94 -10.86
CA ALA A 207 2.59 10.29 -10.85
C ALA A 207 3.78 11.25 -11.01
N TRP A 208 3.63 12.37 -11.74
CA TRP A 208 4.72 13.32 -11.99
C TRP A 208 4.87 14.43 -10.93
N ALA A 209 3.83 14.79 -10.18
CA ALA A 209 3.91 15.87 -9.20
C ALA A 209 5.04 15.68 -8.15
N PRO A 210 5.28 14.49 -7.57
CA PRO A 210 6.41 14.26 -6.66
C PRO A 210 7.79 14.48 -7.29
N VAL A 211 7.95 14.22 -8.60
CA VAL A 211 9.20 14.48 -9.33
C VAL A 211 9.50 15.98 -9.34
N VAL A 212 8.49 16.83 -9.53
CA VAL A 212 8.65 18.29 -9.54
C VAL A 212 9.11 18.81 -8.18
N ASN A 213 8.57 18.30 -7.07
CA ASN A 213 9.05 18.62 -5.71
C ASN A 213 10.53 18.28 -5.54
N ASN A 214 10.97 17.10 -6.00
CA ASN A 214 12.37 16.71 -5.92
C ASN A 214 13.29 17.57 -6.80
N VAL A 215 12.86 17.94 -8.00
CA VAL A 215 13.62 18.85 -8.89
C VAL A 215 13.77 20.24 -8.27
N VAL A 216 12.70 20.82 -7.71
CA VAL A 216 12.78 22.13 -7.01
C VAL A 216 13.67 22.03 -5.76
N ALA A 217 13.64 20.91 -5.03
CA ALA A 217 14.53 20.71 -3.90
C ALA A 217 16.01 20.51 -4.29
N LEU A 218 16.29 19.84 -5.41
CA LEU A 218 17.66 19.74 -5.97
C LEU A 218 18.17 21.11 -6.43
N ALA A 219 17.32 21.91 -7.07
CA ALA A 219 17.63 23.31 -7.41
C ALA A 219 17.86 24.16 -6.15
N THR A 220 17.08 23.96 -5.10
CA THR A 220 17.26 24.62 -3.79
C THR A 220 18.63 24.28 -3.17
N LEU A 221 19.07 23.03 -3.26
CA LEU A 221 20.40 22.61 -2.78
C LEU A 221 21.54 23.21 -3.62
N ALA A 222 21.36 23.34 -4.94
CA ALA A 222 22.32 24.03 -5.80
C ALA A 222 22.42 25.53 -5.46
N VAL A 223 21.29 26.21 -5.22
CA VAL A 223 21.27 27.62 -4.75
C VAL A 223 21.91 27.74 -3.36
N TYR A 224 21.62 26.83 -2.43
CA TYR A 224 22.25 26.79 -1.10
C TYR A 224 23.78 26.68 -1.18
N ALA A 225 24.29 25.86 -2.11
CA ALA A 225 25.73 25.71 -2.34
C ALA A 225 26.36 26.97 -2.98
N ALA A 226 25.63 27.68 -3.84
CA ALA A 226 26.10 28.90 -4.50
C ALA A 226 26.04 30.16 -3.60
N VAL A 227 25.21 30.17 -2.55
CA VAL A 227 25.12 31.30 -1.61
C VAL A 227 26.35 31.34 -0.69
N PRO A 228 27.03 32.49 -0.52
CA PRO A 228 28.17 32.64 0.39
C PRO A 228 27.75 32.68 1.87
N GLY A 229 28.72 32.48 2.77
CA GLY A 229 28.52 32.45 4.22
C GLY A 229 28.13 31.07 4.77
N GLU A 230 27.95 30.99 6.09
CA GLU A 230 27.65 29.74 6.82
C GLU A 230 26.27 29.79 7.48
N LEU A 231 25.76 28.63 7.92
CA LEU A 231 24.51 28.55 8.65
C LEU A 231 24.75 28.95 10.10
N SER A 232 24.04 29.96 10.60
CA SER A 232 24.15 30.43 11.99
C SER A 232 23.55 29.39 12.94
N VAL A 233 24.40 28.53 13.51
CA VAL A 233 23.98 27.42 14.40
C VAL A 233 23.67 27.93 15.82
N ASP A 234 24.44 28.90 16.30
CA ASP A 234 24.20 29.59 17.58
C ASP A 234 24.80 31.01 17.52
N PRO A 235 24.03 32.09 17.82
CA PRO A 235 22.57 32.11 17.91
C PRO A 235 21.92 31.85 16.55
N VAL A 236 20.79 31.14 16.55
CA VAL A 236 20.00 30.90 15.33
C VAL A 236 19.30 32.20 14.92
N ARG A 237 19.64 32.71 13.74
CA ARG A 237 19.04 33.94 13.18
C ARG A 237 18.12 33.59 12.02
N MET A 238 16.82 33.89 12.17
CA MET A 238 15.81 33.62 11.14
C MET A 238 16.10 34.34 9.80
N GLY A 239 16.80 35.47 9.84
CA GLY A 239 17.29 36.19 8.66
C GLY A 239 18.53 35.59 7.98
N ASN A 240 19.04 34.43 8.41
CA ASN A 240 20.19 33.79 7.74
C ASN A 240 19.78 33.27 6.34
N THR A 241 20.46 33.75 5.30
CA THR A 241 20.16 33.44 3.90
C THR A 241 20.14 31.94 3.59
N LYS A 242 21.05 31.15 4.18
CA LYS A 242 21.11 29.70 3.97
C LYS A 242 19.96 28.95 4.65
N LEU A 243 19.54 29.42 5.83
CA LEU A 243 18.37 28.89 6.54
C LEU A 243 17.10 29.16 5.73
N LEU A 244 16.92 30.40 5.26
CA LEU A 244 15.79 30.81 4.44
C LEU A 244 15.75 30.10 3.09
N VAL A 245 16.87 29.98 2.36
CA VAL A 245 16.94 29.25 1.09
C VAL A 245 16.50 27.80 1.27
N LEU A 246 17.02 27.10 2.29
CA LEU A 246 16.68 25.69 2.50
C LEU A 246 15.21 25.51 2.91
N GLY A 247 14.72 26.30 3.87
CA GLY A 247 13.34 26.19 4.36
C GLY A 247 12.30 26.63 3.31
N ILE A 248 12.47 27.82 2.72
CA ILE A 248 11.53 28.36 1.73
C ILE A 248 11.60 27.54 0.43
N GLY A 249 12.80 27.17 -0.05
CA GLY A 249 12.95 26.43 -1.30
C GLY A 249 12.39 25.00 -1.24
N THR A 250 12.55 24.31 -0.11
CA THR A 250 11.93 22.99 0.07
C THR A 250 10.40 23.10 0.24
N THR A 251 9.89 24.11 0.94
CA THR A 251 8.45 24.42 0.99
C THR A 251 7.89 24.77 -0.39
N LEU A 252 8.61 25.55 -1.19
CA LEU A 252 8.26 25.87 -2.58
C LEU A 252 8.14 24.60 -3.44
N GLY A 253 8.99 23.59 -3.22
CA GLY A 253 8.86 22.27 -3.85
C GLY A 253 7.54 21.54 -3.52
N VAL A 254 7.09 21.62 -2.27
CA VAL A 254 5.79 21.05 -1.85
C VAL A 254 4.62 21.84 -2.44
N PHE A 255 4.69 23.16 -2.51
CA PHE A 255 3.67 23.96 -3.19
C PHE A 255 3.68 23.76 -4.73
N ALA A 256 4.84 23.52 -5.34
CA ALA A 256 4.97 23.26 -6.78
C ALA A 256 4.28 21.94 -7.20
N GLN A 257 4.45 20.84 -6.44
CA GLN A 257 3.70 19.60 -6.71
C GLN A 257 2.18 19.83 -6.58
N THR A 258 1.73 20.60 -5.59
CA THR A 258 0.30 20.92 -5.40
C THR A 258 -0.24 21.76 -6.56
N ALA A 259 0.57 22.71 -7.08
CA ALA A 259 0.22 23.54 -8.23
C ALA A 259 0.09 22.74 -9.54
N VAL A 260 0.95 21.74 -9.78
CA VAL A 260 0.83 20.82 -10.92
C VAL A 260 -0.52 20.09 -10.92
N LEU A 261 -0.95 19.60 -9.75
CA LEU A 261 -2.24 18.94 -9.60
C LEU A 261 -3.41 19.93 -9.74
N LEU A 262 -3.30 21.13 -9.16
CA LEU A 262 -4.31 22.19 -9.31
C LEU A 262 -4.51 22.60 -10.79
N VAL A 263 -3.44 22.65 -11.59
CA VAL A 263 -3.52 22.87 -13.04
C VAL A 263 -4.22 21.70 -13.75
N ALA A 264 -3.97 20.46 -13.33
CA ALA A 264 -4.68 19.29 -13.86
C ALA A 264 -6.18 19.31 -13.53
N LEU A 265 -6.58 19.63 -12.29
CA LEU A 265 -8.02 19.77 -11.92
C LEU A 265 -8.71 20.88 -12.74
N ARG A 266 -8.02 21.99 -13.03
CA ARG A 266 -8.54 23.05 -13.90
C ARG A 266 -8.71 22.60 -15.36
N ARG A 267 -7.78 21.79 -15.89
CA ARG A 267 -7.90 21.18 -17.23
C ARG A 267 -9.08 20.21 -17.31
N GLU A 268 -9.29 19.41 -16.27
CA GLU A 268 -10.45 18.53 -16.08
C GLU A 268 -11.77 19.24 -15.72
N ARG A 269 -11.79 20.58 -15.78
CA ARG A 269 -12.95 21.45 -15.49
C ARG A 269 -13.62 21.14 -14.14
N VAL A 270 -12.83 20.76 -13.13
CA VAL A 270 -13.33 20.59 -11.75
C VAL A 270 -13.63 21.97 -11.18
N ASP A 271 -14.90 22.25 -10.87
CA ASP A 271 -15.30 23.47 -10.18
C ASP A 271 -14.79 23.43 -8.73
N LEU A 272 -13.80 24.26 -8.42
CA LEU A 272 -13.22 24.40 -7.07
C LEU A 272 -13.80 25.60 -6.31
N ARG A 273 -14.97 26.11 -6.73
CA ARG A 273 -15.66 27.21 -6.04
C ARG A 273 -16.09 26.76 -4.64
N PRO A 274 -15.80 27.52 -3.57
CA PRO A 274 -16.21 27.16 -2.22
C PRO A 274 -17.71 26.82 -2.12
N LEU A 275 -18.02 25.85 -1.27
CA LEU A 275 -19.38 25.42 -0.94
C LEU A 275 -19.38 24.85 0.47
N TRP A 276 -19.97 25.57 1.42
CA TRP A 276 -20.06 25.12 2.81
C TRP A 276 -21.21 24.11 2.99
N GLY A 277 -21.02 23.17 3.92
CA GLY A 277 -22.00 22.14 4.26
C GLY A 277 -21.35 20.78 4.51
N ILE A 278 -21.77 20.10 5.58
CA ILE A 278 -21.35 18.73 5.90
C ILE A 278 -22.37 17.78 5.28
N ASP A 279 -21.91 16.85 4.44
CA ASP A 279 -22.79 15.88 3.80
C ASP A 279 -23.21 14.76 4.78
N GLU A 280 -24.45 14.28 4.68
CA GLU A 280 -24.92 13.18 5.54
C GLU A 280 -24.22 11.85 5.23
N ARG A 281 -23.79 11.64 3.97
CA ARG A 281 -22.97 10.47 3.61
C ARG A 281 -21.70 10.43 4.46
N LEU A 282 -21.07 11.58 4.69
CA LEU A 282 -19.84 11.68 5.49
C LEU A 282 -20.04 11.33 6.98
N LYS A 283 -21.21 11.63 7.55
CA LYS A 283 -21.54 11.24 8.94
C LYS A 283 -21.57 9.72 9.11
N ARG A 284 -22.12 8.98 8.13
CA ARG A 284 -22.31 7.52 8.21
C ARG A 284 -20.99 6.72 8.29
N PHE A 285 -19.88 7.27 7.83
CA PHE A 285 -18.56 6.63 7.88
C PHE A 285 -17.67 7.12 9.03
N GLY A 286 -18.17 7.98 9.93
CA GLY A 286 -17.38 8.56 11.02
C GLY A 286 -16.68 7.52 11.93
N THR A 287 -17.32 6.36 12.15
CA THR A 287 -16.72 5.26 12.93
C THR A 287 -15.50 4.64 12.25
N MET A 288 -15.51 4.54 10.91
CA MET A 288 -14.34 4.08 10.13
C MET A 288 -13.25 5.15 10.07
N ALA A 289 -13.61 6.44 10.04
CA ALA A 289 -12.66 7.55 10.15
C ALA A 289 -11.88 7.45 11.47
N ALA A 290 -12.59 7.32 12.58
CA ALA A 290 -12.00 7.20 13.91
C ALA A 290 -11.06 5.99 14.03
N ALA A 291 -11.44 4.84 13.46
CA ALA A 291 -10.59 3.65 13.41
C ALA A 291 -9.27 3.88 12.65
N MET A 292 -9.32 4.54 11.49
CA MET A 292 -8.11 4.82 10.70
C MET A 292 -7.24 5.94 11.32
N VAL A 293 -7.86 6.97 11.92
CA VAL A 293 -7.14 8.00 12.66
C VAL A 293 -6.44 7.40 13.88
N LEU A 294 -7.07 6.44 14.58
CA LEU A 294 -6.44 5.69 15.67
C LEU A 294 -5.27 4.82 15.16
N TYR A 295 -5.42 4.12 14.03
CA TYR A 295 -4.33 3.38 13.40
C TYR A 295 -3.11 4.28 13.13
N VAL A 296 -3.34 5.47 12.54
CA VAL A 296 -2.26 6.43 12.26
C VAL A 296 -1.67 6.99 13.56
N LEU A 297 -2.49 7.37 14.55
CA LEU A 297 -1.99 7.88 15.83
C LEU A 297 -1.07 6.88 16.55
N ILE A 298 -1.43 5.59 16.55
CA ILE A 298 -0.60 4.50 17.09
C ILE A 298 0.71 4.35 16.31
N SER A 299 0.69 4.49 14.98
CA SER A 299 1.92 4.39 14.17
C SER A 299 2.85 5.59 14.39
N GLN A 300 2.31 6.81 14.52
CA GLN A 300 3.14 8.01 14.76
C GLN A 300 3.79 8.01 16.15
N LEU A 301 3.15 7.47 17.20
CA LEU A 301 3.80 7.38 18.52
C LEU A 301 5.10 6.56 18.49
N GLY A 302 5.11 5.46 17.71
CA GLY A 302 6.31 4.64 17.49
C GLY A 302 7.41 5.35 16.68
N LEU A 303 7.07 6.42 15.95
CA LEU A 303 8.04 7.31 15.30
C LEU A 303 8.53 8.40 16.26
N VAL A 304 7.62 9.00 17.04
CA VAL A 304 7.93 10.01 18.08
C VAL A 304 8.95 9.47 19.08
N VAL A 305 8.67 8.34 19.72
CA VAL A 305 9.58 7.73 20.72
C VAL A 305 10.92 7.34 20.08
N GLY A 306 10.93 6.94 18.82
CA GLY A 306 12.16 6.64 18.10
C GLY A 306 13.03 7.87 17.85
N ASN A 307 12.43 8.95 17.33
CA ASN A 307 13.14 10.21 17.10
C ASN A 307 13.70 10.77 18.41
N GLN A 308 12.92 10.79 19.51
CA GLN A 308 13.38 11.27 20.82
C GLN A 308 14.63 10.52 21.31
N ILE A 309 14.63 9.19 21.22
CA ILE A 309 15.75 8.37 21.69
C ILE A 309 16.98 8.55 20.80
N ALA A 310 16.78 8.67 19.48
CA ALA A 310 17.86 8.97 18.54
C ALA A 310 18.48 10.35 18.77
N SER A 311 17.67 11.40 19.05
CA SER A 311 18.15 12.75 19.29
C SER A 311 18.79 12.94 20.67
N THR A 312 18.39 12.18 21.70
CA THR A 312 19.09 12.18 23.00
C THR A 312 20.42 11.42 22.95
N ALA A 313 20.53 10.40 22.08
CA ALA A 313 21.76 9.59 21.98
C ALA A 313 22.86 10.26 21.15
N ALA A 314 22.54 10.85 20.00
CA ALA A 314 23.54 11.48 19.14
C ALA A 314 22.98 12.63 18.30
N ALA A 315 23.79 13.67 18.08
CA ALA A 315 23.44 14.80 17.21
C ALA A 315 23.16 14.37 15.75
N SER A 316 23.76 13.27 15.29
CA SER A 316 23.51 12.64 13.97
C SER A 316 22.44 11.54 13.99
N GLY A 317 21.93 11.15 15.17
CA GLY A 317 21.07 9.98 15.37
C GLY A 317 19.79 9.98 14.53
N PRO A 318 18.96 11.05 14.53
CA PRO A 318 17.72 11.08 13.76
C PRO A 318 17.95 11.02 12.24
N ALA A 319 18.99 11.67 11.72
CA ALA A 319 19.37 11.54 10.31
C ALA A 319 19.79 10.11 9.97
N ILE A 320 20.65 9.49 10.80
CA ILE A 320 21.11 8.12 10.60
C ILE A 320 19.91 7.14 10.56
N TYR A 321 19.05 7.17 11.57
CA TYR A 321 17.88 6.29 11.64
C TYR A 321 16.92 6.47 10.44
N ASN A 322 16.65 7.72 10.04
CA ASN A 322 15.80 8.04 8.89
C ASN A 322 16.43 7.57 7.55
N TYR A 323 17.73 7.82 7.35
CA TYR A 323 18.42 7.46 6.11
C TYR A 323 18.65 5.95 5.98
N THR A 324 18.89 5.23 7.08
CA THR A 324 18.85 3.77 7.10
C THR A 324 17.49 3.25 6.63
N TRP A 325 16.38 3.80 7.14
CA TRP A 325 15.03 3.40 6.73
C TRP A 325 14.75 3.71 5.25
N LEU A 326 15.22 4.85 4.73
CA LEU A 326 15.11 5.20 3.31
C LEU A 326 15.85 4.18 2.42
N VAL A 327 17.11 3.87 2.74
CA VAL A 327 17.92 2.89 1.98
C VAL A 327 17.25 1.51 1.97
N LEU A 328 16.63 1.10 3.08
CA LEU A 328 15.83 -0.14 3.16
C LEU A 328 14.56 -0.08 2.28
N MET A 329 13.89 1.08 2.20
CA MET A 329 12.70 1.25 1.35
C MET A 329 12.99 1.19 -0.16
N LEU A 330 14.25 1.28 -0.62
CA LEU A 330 14.59 1.20 -2.04
C LEU A 330 14.31 -0.18 -2.66
N PRO A 331 14.94 -1.30 -2.22
CA PRO A 331 14.65 -2.62 -2.78
C PRO A 331 13.21 -3.07 -2.52
N PHE A 332 12.66 -2.79 -1.33
CA PHE A 332 11.25 -3.10 -1.05
C PHE A 332 10.31 -2.35 -2.00
N GLY A 333 10.60 -1.07 -2.29
CA GLY A 333 9.85 -0.24 -3.21
C GLY A 333 9.81 -0.75 -4.65
N MET A 334 10.81 -1.52 -5.06
CA MET A 334 10.88 -2.16 -6.39
C MET A 334 10.20 -3.53 -6.39
N ILE A 335 10.35 -4.32 -5.33
CA ILE A 335 10.01 -5.77 -5.31
C ILE A 335 8.74 -6.05 -4.50
N GLY A 336 8.66 -5.58 -3.26
CA GLY A 336 7.49 -5.79 -2.40
C GLY A 336 6.24 -5.11 -2.96
N VAL A 337 6.41 -3.92 -3.55
CA VAL A 337 5.31 -3.19 -4.20
C VAL A 337 4.86 -3.88 -5.49
N THR A 338 5.77 -4.41 -6.32
CA THR A 338 5.38 -5.07 -7.59
C THR A 338 4.71 -6.42 -7.36
N VAL A 339 5.22 -7.25 -6.43
CA VAL A 339 4.52 -8.48 -6.00
C VAL A 339 3.13 -8.14 -5.47
N LEU A 340 3.02 -7.11 -4.61
CA LEU A 340 1.73 -6.66 -4.08
C LEU A 340 0.76 -6.20 -5.18
N THR A 341 1.21 -5.40 -6.16
CA THR A 341 0.36 -4.94 -7.27
C THR A 341 -0.12 -6.10 -8.16
N VAL A 342 0.71 -7.12 -8.39
CA VAL A 342 0.33 -8.29 -9.20
C VAL A 342 -0.67 -9.21 -8.47
N VAL A 343 -0.52 -9.36 -7.15
CA VAL A 343 -1.35 -10.28 -6.36
C VAL A 343 -2.64 -9.61 -5.87
N MET A 344 -2.64 -8.31 -5.57
CA MET A 344 -3.79 -7.62 -4.98
C MET A 344 -5.11 -7.79 -5.76
N PRO A 345 -5.19 -7.68 -7.10
CA PRO A 345 -6.45 -7.89 -7.82
C PRO A 345 -7.01 -9.31 -7.65
N ARG A 346 -6.14 -10.33 -7.63
CA ARG A 346 -6.51 -11.73 -7.41
C ARG A 346 -7.02 -11.94 -5.98
N LEU A 347 -6.24 -11.51 -4.98
CA LEU A 347 -6.63 -11.58 -3.57
C LEU A 347 -7.96 -10.84 -3.32
N SER A 348 -8.16 -9.66 -3.90
CA SER A 348 -9.38 -8.87 -3.71
C SER A 348 -10.60 -9.54 -4.32
N ARG A 349 -10.49 -10.08 -5.55
CA ARG A 349 -11.59 -10.81 -6.20
C ARG A 349 -11.92 -12.11 -5.47
N ASN A 350 -10.90 -12.88 -5.10
CA ASN A 350 -11.07 -14.18 -4.46
C ASN A 350 -11.56 -14.03 -3.01
N ALA A 351 -11.21 -12.94 -2.30
CA ALA A 351 -11.77 -12.61 -1.00
C ALA A 351 -13.22 -12.10 -1.07
N ALA A 352 -13.57 -11.30 -2.09
CA ALA A 352 -14.95 -10.84 -2.31
C ALA A 352 -15.91 -11.97 -2.75
N ALA A 353 -15.38 -13.04 -3.36
CA ALA A 353 -16.10 -14.27 -3.66
C ALA A 353 -16.06 -15.31 -2.50
N ASP A 354 -15.48 -14.92 -1.34
CA ASP A 354 -15.24 -15.75 -0.16
C ASP A 354 -14.49 -17.09 -0.38
N ASP A 355 -13.82 -17.26 -1.54
CA ASP A 355 -12.97 -18.43 -1.83
C ASP A 355 -11.67 -18.38 -1.01
N THR A 356 -11.81 -18.84 0.22
CA THR A 356 -10.74 -19.00 1.20
C THR A 356 -9.63 -19.93 0.70
N LYS A 357 -9.91 -20.88 -0.21
CA LYS A 357 -8.87 -21.77 -0.78
C LYS A 357 -8.02 -21.03 -1.80
N ALA A 358 -8.62 -20.26 -2.71
CA ALA A 358 -7.88 -19.42 -3.65
C ALA A 358 -7.13 -18.29 -2.94
N VAL A 359 -7.72 -17.65 -1.92
CA VAL A 359 -7.05 -16.64 -1.07
C VAL A 359 -5.81 -17.23 -0.39
N LEU A 360 -5.89 -18.44 0.17
CA LEU A 360 -4.73 -19.11 0.77
C LEU A 360 -3.66 -19.47 -0.27
N ALA A 361 -4.05 -19.89 -1.48
CA ALA A 361 -3.10 -20.20 -2.56
C ALA A 361 -2.37 -18.94 -3.07
N ASP A 362 -3.09 -17.84 -3.31
CA ASP A 362 -2.52 -16.55 -3.70
C ASP A 362 -1.61 -15.98 -2.60
N LEU A 363 -2.01 -16.10 -1.33
CA LEU A 363 -1.22 -15.65 -0.19
C LEU A 363 0.06 -16.47 -0.01
N SER A 364 0.02 -17.81 -0.17
CA SER A 364 1.21 -18.67 -0.16
C SER A 364 2.17 -18.28 -1.28
N LEU A 365 1.66 -18.09 -2.50
CA LEU A 365 2.44 -17.65 -3.65
C LEU A 365 3.10 -16.28 -3.41
N ALA A 366 2.33 -15.29 -2.95
CA ALA A 366 2.84 -13.94 -2.67
C ALA A 366 3.89 -13.91 -1.57
N THR A 367 3.65 -14.67 -0.49
CA THR A 367 4.60 -14.87 0.61
C THR A 367 5.88 -15.50 0.10
N ARG A 368 5.78 -16.57 -0.71
CA ARG A 368 6.94 -17.26 -1.28
C ARG A 368 7.76 -16.35 -2.19
N LEU A 369 7.13 -15.65 -3.14
CA LEU A 369 7.81 -14.71 -4.06
C LEU A 369 8.48 -13.55 -3.31
N THR A 370 7.80 -13.00 -2.30
CA THR A 370 8.35 -11.93 -1.45
C THR A 370 9.58 -12.42 -0.67
N LEU A 371 9.50 -13.58 -0.03
CA LEU A 371 10.60 -14.14 0.77
C LEU A 371 11.79 -14.55 -0.10
N ILE A 372 11.57 -15.28 -1.20
CA ILE A 372 12.63 -15.70 -2.14
C ILE A 372 13.43 -14.49 -2.66
N THR A 373 12.78 -13.35 -2.87
CA THR A 373 13.43 -12.17 -3.44
C THR A 373 14.03 -11.24 -2.37
N LEU A 374 13.39 -11.08 -1.21
CA LEU A 374 13.91 -10.21 -0.14
C LEU A 374 15.02 -10.85 0.69
N ILE A 375 15.02 -12.17 0.93
CA ILE A 375 16.05 -12.83 1.77
C ILE A 375 17.49 -12.67 1.21
N PRO A 376 17.75 -12.84 -0.10
CA PRO A 376 19.03 -12.54 -0.70
C PRO A 376 19.47 -11.08 -0.52
N ILE A 377 18.53 -10.14 -0.67
CA ILE A 377 18.79 -8.70 -0.52
C ILE A 377 19.13 -8.37 0.93
N VAL A 378 18.38 -8.93 1.88
CA VAL A 378 18.68 -8.80 3.32
C VAL A 378 20.11 -9.25 3.60
N ALA A 379 20.53 -10.43 3.13
CA ALA A 379 21.89 -10.90 3.38
C ALA A 379 22.98 -9.99 2.77
N VAL A 380 22.77 -9.50 1.54
CA VAL A 380 23.69 -8.52 0.90
C VAL A 380 23.73 -7.21 1.68
N MET A 381 22.60 -6.73 2.22
CA MET A 381 22.56 -5.51 3.04
C MET A 381 23.11 -5.72 4.46
N THR A 382 23.00 -6.91 5.04
CA THR A 382 23.62 -7.27 6.33
C THR A 382 25.15 -7.29 6.23
N VAL A 383 25.71 -7.93 5.20
CA VAL A 383 27.18 -8.02 5.03
C VAL A 383 27.76 -6.74 4.44
N GLY A 384 27.10 -6.20 3.40
CA GLY A 384 27.54 -5.00 2.71
C GLY A 384 27.24 -3.69 3.43
N GLY A 385 26.40 -3.69 4.47
CA GLY A 385 25.89 -2.47 5.15
C GLY A 385 26.94 -1.38 5.40
N PRO A 386 28.08 -1.66 6.05
CA PRO A 386 29.16 -0.68 6.26
C PRO A 386 29.69 -0.06 4.96
N ALA A 387 29.81 -0.85 3.88
CA ALA A 387 30.21 -0.38 2.58
C ALA A 387 29.07 0.35 1.83
N ILE A 388 27.79 0.00 2.05
CA ILE A 388 26.63 0.75 1.54
C ILE A 388 26.58 2.15 2.16
N GLY A 389 26.80 2.27 3.48
CA GLY A 389 26.87 3.56 4.17
C GLY A 389 27.95 4.46 3.57
N SER A 390 29.19 3.98 3.50
CA SER A 390 30.31 4.74 2.93
C SER A 390 30.17 5.00 1.42
N ALA A 391 29.68 4.05 0.63
CA ALA A 391 29.50 4.21 -0.82
C ALA A 391 28.40 5.22 -1.22
N LEU A 392 27.46 5.52 -0.33
CA LEU A 392 26.33 6.39 -0.62
C LEU A 392 26.37 7.72 0.16
N PHE A 393 27.01 7.77 1.33
CA PHE A 393 26.96 8.94 2.22
C PHE A 393 28.31 9.47 2.70
N ALA A 394 29.47 8.84 2.44
CA ALA A 394 30.77 9.41 2.82
C ALA A 394 31.24 10.50 1.83
N TYR A 395 30.48 11.58 1.72
CA TYR A 395 30.68 12.68 0.77
C TYR A 395 30.45 14.04 1.43
N GLY A 396 31.25 15.04 1.05
CA GLY A 396 31.14 16.41 1.55
C GLY A 396 31.31 16.50 3.07
N HIS A 397 30.40 17.21 3.73
CA HIS A 397 30.38 17.39 5.19
C HIS A 397 29.77 16.20 5.95
N PHE A 398 29.26 15.17 5.26
CA PHE A 398 28.82 13.93 5.89
C PHE A 398 30.02 13.00 6.04
N GLY A 399 30.73 13.13 7.17
CA GLY A 399 32.01 12.47 7.39
C GLY A 399 31.93 10.94 7.35
N GLY A 400 33.03 10.30 6.95
CA GLY A 400 33.13 8.83 6.82
C GLY A 400 32.81 8.07 8.12
N VAL A 401 32.92 8.72 9.28
CA VAL A 401 32.51 8.18 10.59
C VAL A 401 30.99 8.02 10.68
N ASP A 402 30.21 9.07 10.44
CA ASP A 402 28.74 8.99 10.45
C ASP A 402 28.21 8.11 9.30
N ALA A 403 28.89 8.08 8.16
CA ALA A 403 28.59 7.15 7.06
C ALA A 403 28.86 5.67 7.46
N GLY A 404 29.89 5.41 8.27
CA GLY A 404 30.15 4.11 8.87
C GLY A 404 29.06 3.69 9.86
N TYR A 405 28.64 4.59 10.75
CA TYR A 405 27.51 4.34 11.67
C TYR A 405 26.18 4.11 10.94
N LEU A 406 25.91 4.86 9.86
CA LEU A 406 24.79 4.63 8.96
C LEU A 406 24.85 3.24 8.31
N GLY A 407 26.04 2.81 7.89
CA GLY A 407 26.26 1.48 7.34
C GLY A 407 26.09 0.34 8.35
N ALA A 408 26.52 0.53 9.60
CA ALA A 408 26.25 -0.38 10.70
C ALA A 408 24.74 -0.46 11.03
N ALA A 409 24.05 0.69 11.03
CA ALA A 409 22.61 0.75 11.19
C ALA A 409 21.85 0.02 10.06
N ILE A 410 22.31 0.15 8.80
CA ILE A 410 21.79 -0.65 7.68
C ILE A 410 21.98 -2.14 7.92
N ALA A 411 23.17 -2.58 8.35
CA ALA A 411 23.45 -4.00 8.60
C ALA A 411 22.54 -4.60 9.70
N LEU A 412 22.40 -3.89 10.82
CA LEU A 412 21.53 -4.27 11.96
C LEU A 412 20.04 -4.28 11.57
N SER A 413 19.62 -3.38 10.69
CA SER A 413 18.21 -3.17 10.35
C SER A 413 17.74 -3.96 9.13
N ALA A 414 18.65 -4.50 8.32
CA ALA A 414 18.38 -5.15 7.03
C ALA A 414 17.25 -6.18 7.09
N PHE A 415 17.24 -7.05 8.10
CA PHE A 415 16.23 -8.10 8.23
C PHE A 415 14.79 -7.58 8.28
N THR A 416 14.55 -6.33 8.68
CA THR A 416 13.22 -5.69 8.79
C THR A 416 12.40 -5.79 7.51
N LEU A 417 13.06 -5.83 6.33
CA LEU A 417 12.39 -5.96 5.03
C LEU A 417 11.48 -7.19 4.95
N ILE A 418 11.88 -8.29 5.57
CA ILE A 418 11.14 -9.56 5.57
C ILE A 418 9.80 -9.42 6.31
N PRO A 419 9.75 -9.14 7.63
CA PRO A 419 8.48 -9.02 8.34
C PRO A 419 7.66 -7.80 7.92
N TYR A 420 8.30 -6.70 7.47
CA TYR A 420 7.59 -5.55 6.91
C TYR A 420 6.78 -5.95 5.65
N GLY A 421 7.39 -6.72 4.74
CA GLY A 421 6.70 -7.27 3.58
C GLY A 421 5.58 -8.25 3.94
N LEU A 422 5.80 -9.12 4.93
CA LEU A 422 4.77 -10.04 5.42
C LEU A 422 3.57 -9.29 6.02
N VAL A 423 3.80 -8.30 6.88
CA VAL A 423 2.72 -7.46 7.46
C VAL A 423 1.93 -6.76 6.37
N LEU A 424 2.58 -6.20 5.35
CA LEU A 424 1.88 -5.54 4.24
C LEU A 424 1.03 -6.49 3.39
N LEU A 425 1.45 -7.75 3.19
CA LEU A 425 0.61 -8.77 2.57
C LEU A 425 -0.59 -9.16 3.46
N GLN A 426 -0.35 -9.37 4.76
CA GLN A 426 -1.38 -9.76 5.73
C GLN A 426 -2.47 -8.68 5.88
N LEU A 427 -2.08 -7.41 6.00
CA LEU A 427 -2.99 -6.27 6.07
C LEU A 427 -3.94 -6.20 4.85
N ARG A 428 -3.45 -6.54 3.66
CA ARG A 428 -4.24 -6.51 2.42
C ARG A 428 -5.35 -7.56 2.40
N VAL A 429 -5.15 -8.71 3.04
CA VAL A 429 -6.21 -9.72 3.22
C VAL A 429 -7.32 -9.19 4.13
N PHE A 430 -6.98 -8.52 5.24
CA PHE A 430 -7.98 -7.92 6.13
C PHE A 430 -8.74 -6.76 5.48
N TYR A 431 -8.06 -5.90 4.73
CA TYR A 431 -8.72 -4.83 3.98
C TYR A 431 -9.62 -5.38 2.86
N ALA A 432 -9.23 -6.45 2.16
CA ALA A 432 -10.06 -7.10 1.14
C ALA A 432 -11.29 -7.84 1.72
N ARG A 433 -11.30 -8.14 3.02
CA ARG A 433 -12.44 -8.72 3.75
C ARG A 433 -13.21 -7.69 4.60
N GLU A 434 -13.02 -6.40 4.35
CA GLU A 434 -13.67 -5.29 5.07
C GLU A 434 -13.51 -5.33 6.62
N GLN A 435 -12.37 -5.80 7.12
CA GLN A 435 -12.06 -5.88 8.56
C GLN A 435 -11.06 -4.79 9.01
N PRO A 436 -11.48 -3.51 9.19
CA PRO A 436 -10.55 -2.41 9.51
C PRO A 436 -9.98 -2.46 10.94
N TRP A 437 -10.64 -3.16 11.88
CA TRP A 437 -10.20 -3.23 13.28
C TRP A 437 -9.04 -4.21 13.49
N THR A 438 -8.94 -5.29 12.72
CA THR A 438 -7.87 -6.29 12.84
C THR A 438 -6.46 -5.71 12.57
N PRO A 439 -6.26 -4.86 11.55
CA PRO A 439 -5.07 -4.00 11.39
C PRO A 439 -4.65 -3.20 12.61
N ILE A 440 -5.59 -2.72 13.44
CA ILE A 440 -5.29 -1.90 14.62
C ILE A 440 -4.57 -2.73 15.70
N VAL A 441 -4.97 -3.99 15.88
CA VAL A 441 -4.29 -4.93 16.78
C VAL A 441 -2.85 -5.19 16.30
N ILE A 442 -2.64 -5.32 14.99
CA ILE A 442 -1.32 -5.57 14.41
C ILE A 442 -0.40 -4.36 14.61
N ILE A 443 -0.84 -3.13 14.28
CA ILE A 443 -0.01 -1.93 14.49
C ILE A 443 0.23 -1.63 15.97
N LEU A 444 -0.73 -1.93 16.86
CA LEU A 444 -0.55 -1.78 18.31
C LEU A 444 0.58 -2.68 18.83
N VAL A 445 0.63 -3.95 18.41
CA VAL A 445 1.74 -4.86 18.78
C VAL A 445 3.06 -4.40 18.19
N ILE A 446 3.09 -3.98 16.91
CA ILE A 446 4.29 -3.45 16.26
C ILE A 446 4.84 -2.25 17.04
N THR A 447 3.97 -1.26 17.34
CA THR A 447 4.35 -0.05 18.09
C THR A 447 4.78 -0.37 19.52
N ALA A 448 4.07 -1.26 20.23
CA ALA A 448 4.42 -1.61 21.62
C ALA A 448 5.78 -2.31 21.71
N VAL A 449 6.01 -3.34 20.89
CA VAL A 449 7.29 -4.07 20.85
C VAL A 449 8.42 -3.16 20.36
N LYS A 450 8.15 -2.29 19.38
CA LYS A 450 9.10 -1.25 18.95
C LYS A 450 9.46 -0.33 20.10
N ILE A 451 8.50 0.27 20.80
CA ILE A 451 8.75 1.20 21.92
C ILE A 451 9.59 0.53 23.02
N VAL A 452 9.28 -0.71 23.40
CA VAL A 452 10.07 -1.47 24.38
C VAL A 452 11.50 -1.69 23.89
N GLY A 453 11.70 -2.11 22.63
CA GLY A 453 13.02 -2.26 22.04
C GLY A 453 13.79 -0.94 21.93
N SER A 454 13.12 0.16 21.58
CA SER A 454 13.70 1.51 21.51
C SER A 454 14.18 1.98 22.87
N VAL A 455 13.39 1.79 23.94
CA VAL A 455 13.76 2.16 25.32
C VAL A 455 14.87 1.26 25.88
N LEU A 456 15.03 0.05 25.35
CA LEU A 456 16.12 -0.85 25.70
C LEU A 456 17.41 -0.55 24.92
N ALA A 457 17.33 0.00 23.70
CA ALA A 457 18.48 0.22 22.81
C ALA A 457 19.66 1.00 23.44
N PRO A 458 19.46 2.11 24.20
CA PRO A 458 20.54 2.80 24.91
C PRO A 458 21.21 2.00 26.04
N ARG A 459 20.69 0.82 26.40
CA ARG A 459 21.27 -0.09 27.40
C ARG A 459 21.91 -1.34 26.78
N LEU A 460 21.91 -1.45 25.45
CA LEU A 460 22.46 -2.59 24.70
C LEU A 460 23.81 -2.27 24.05
N THR A 461 24.30 -1.04 24.16
CA THR A 461 25.57 -0.60 23.60
C THR A 461 26.10 0.63 24.34
N ASP A 462 27.41 0.66 24.57
CA ASP A 462 28.12 1.78 25.19
C ASP A 462 28.50 2.89 24.18
N ASP A 463 28.23 2.69 22.88
CA ASP A 463 28.41 3.71 21.84
C ASP A 463 27.06 4.41 21.51
N PRO A 464 26.87 5.68 21.90
CA PRO A 464 25.63 6.40 21.66
C PRO A 464 25.27 6.56 20.17
N LYS A 465 26.23 6.46 19.25
CA LYS A 465 26.00 6.58 17.81
C LYS A 465 25.45 5.28 17.21
N LEU A 466 25.76 4.12 17.80
CA LEU A 466 25.16 2.84 17.40
C LEU A 466 23.69 2.71 17.83
N VAL A 467 23.20 3.49 18.80
CA VAL A 467 21.81 3.46 19.27
C VAL A 467 20.81 3.65 18.11
N ALA A 468 21.12 4.47 17.11
CA ALA A 468 20.29 4.63 15.91
C ALA A 468 20.16 3.35 15.06
N GLY A 469 21.17 2.47 15.08
CA GLY A 469 21.12 1.14 14.47
C GLY A 469 20.33 0.13 15.31
N TYR A 470 20.51 0.13 16.63
CA TYR A 470 19.68 -0.66 17.55
C TYR A 470 18.19 -0.24 17.50
N LEU A 471 17.91 1.03 17.22
CA LEU A 471 16.56 1.55 17.04
C LEU A 471 15.90 1.01 15.75
N GLY A 472 16.67 0.85 14.67
CA GLY A 472 16.22 0.18 13.45
C GLY A 472 16.02 -1.33 13.63
N LEU A 473 16.87 -1.98 14.42
CA LEU A 473 16.68 -3.37 14.88
C LEU A 473 15.39 -3.51 15.72
N ALA A 474 15.12 -2.61 16.67
CA ALA A 474 13.89 -2.60 17.46
C ALA A 474 12.63 -2.42 16.59
N ASN A 475 12.70 -1.56 15.57
CA ASN A 475 11.65 -1.41 14.56
C ASN A 475 11.42 -2.73 13.78
N GLY A 476 12.48 -3.45 13.43
CA GLY A 476 12.41 -4.76 12.79
C GLY A 476 11.80 -5.87 13.67
N ILE A 477 12.15 -5.90 14.95
CA ILE A 477 11.56 -6.83 15.94
C ILE A 477 10.07 -6.50 16.14
N GLY A 478 9.70 -5.21 16.16
CA GLY A 478 8.31 -4.76 16.15
C GLY A 478 7.52 -5.31 14.96
N PHE A 479 8.04 -5.14 13.72
CA PHE A 479 7.42 -5.73 12.53
C PHE A 479 7.38 -7.26 12.58
N LEU A 480 8.38 -7.93 13.14
CA LEU A 480 8.38 -9.40 13.29
C LEU A 480 7.28 -9.89 14.23
N ALA A 481 7.08 -9.22 15.38
CA ALA A 481 5.94 -9.48 16.26
C ALA A 481 4.60 -9.24 15.54
N GLY A 482 4.51 -8.15 14.76
CA GLY A 482 3.36 -7.88 13.88
C GLY A 482 3.09 -9.00 12.86
N ALA A 483 4.12 -9.52 12.21
CA ALA A 483 4.00 -10.59 11.21
C ALA A 483 3.55 -11.93 11.85
N ILE A 484 3.98 -12.20 13.09
CA ILE A 484 3.57 -13.38 13.86
C ILE A 484 2.10 -13.25 14.31
N ILE A 485 1.71 -12.11 14.88
CA ILE A 485 0.32 -11.86 15.29
C ILE A 485 -0.61 -11.83 14.08
N GLY A 486 -0.21 -11.18 12.98
CA GLY A 486 -0.95 -11.22 11.73
C GLY A 486 -1.11 -12.65 11.18
N TYR A 487 -0.06 -13.47 11.19
CA TYR A 487 -0.17 -14.89 10.79
C TYR A 487 -1.17 -15.67 11.67
N LEU A 488 -1.15 -15.47 13.00
CA LEU A 488 -2.07 -16.11 13.92
C LEU A 488 -3.53 -15.64 13.70
N LEU A 489 -3.73 -14.34 13.46
CA LEU A 489 -5.04 -13.76 13.15
C LEU A 489 -5.57 -14.28 11.80
N LEU A 490 -4.78 -14.29 10.72
CA LEU A 490 -5.20 -14.90 9.44
C LEU A 490 -5.52 -16.38 9.60
N ARG A 491 -4.75 -17.13 10.41
CA ARG A 491 -5.04 -18.55 10.69
C ARG A 491 -6.37 -18.75 11.42
N HIS A 492 -6.75 -17.82 12.30
CA HIS A 492 -8.05 -17.84 12.97
C HIS A 492 -9.19 -17.40 12.05
N THR A 493 -8.98 -16.40 11.20
CA THR A 493 -10.02 -15.87 10.30
C THR A 493 -10.30 -16.78 9.09
N LEU A 494 -9.28 -17.50 8.58
CA LEU A 494 -9.39 -18.34 7.38
C LEU A 494 -9.64 -19.84 7.68
N LEU A 495 -9.75 -20.22 8.96
CA LEU A 495 -10.06 -21.57 9.48
C LEU A 495 -9.65 -22.77 8.59
N PRO A 496 -8.37 -22.90 8.17
CA PRO A 496 -7.98 -23.93 7.22
C PRO A 496 -8.07 -25.32 7.85
N ALA A 497 -9.08 -26.11 7.45
CA ALA A 497 -9.33 -27.46 7.95
C ALA A 497 -8.11 -28.38 7.75
N GLY A 498 -7.33 -28.57 8.83
CA GLY A 498 -6.07 -29.33 8.83
C GLY A 498 -4.85 -28.62 8.21
N GLY A 499 -4.97 -27.37 7.75
CA GLY A 499 -3.95 -26.71 6.91
C GLY A 499 -2.92 -25.84 7.64
N GLN A 500 -1.71 -25.79 7.07
CA GLN A 500 -0.72 -24.72 7.28
C GLN A 500 -0.93 -23.64 6.19
N LEU A 501 -0.79 -22.35 6.49
CA LEU A 501 -0.97 -21.28 5.49
C LEU A 501 0.12 -21.25 4.42
N ILE A 502 1.26 -21.90 4.70
CA ILE A 502 2.40 -22.05 3.80
C ILE A 502 2.64 -23.56 3.72
N GLY A 503 2.62 -24.14 2.51
CA GLY A 503 2.80 -25.58 2.33
C GLY A 503 4.22 -26.07 2.65
N LYS A 504 4.38 -27.40 2.77
CA LYS A 504 5.68 -28.03 3.06
C LYS A 504 6.74 -27.77 1.97
N GLY A 505 6.31 -27.62 0.71
CA GLY A 505 7.20 -27.29 -0.40
C GLY A 505 7.73 -25.87 -0.28
N GLU A 506 6.85 -24.92 0.02
CA GLU A 506 7.17 -23.51 0.20
C GLU A 506 8.03 -23.28 1.45
N GLN A 507 7.74 -23.98 2.56
CA GLN A 507 8.60 -24.01 3.75
C GLN A 507 10.02 -24.49 3.40
N ARG A 508 10.16 -25.56 2.61
CA ARG A 508 11.46 -26.04 2.13
C ARG A 508 12.17 -24.98 1.28
N THR A 509 11.49 -24.33 0.35
CA THR A 509 12.08 -23.29 -0.51
C THR A 509 12.52 -22.05 0.28
N ILE A 510 11.71 -21.62 1.26
CA ILE A 510 12.06 -20.52 2.16
C ILE A 510 13.30 -20.89 3.00
N LEU A 511 13.31 -22.09 3.60
CA LEU A 511 14.46 -22.56 4.40
C LEU A 511 15.74 -22.70 3.55
N VAL A 512 15.63 -23.21 2.32
CA VAL A 512 16.74 -23.26 1.35
C VAL A 512 17.26 -21.86 0.99
N THR A 513 16.37 -20.88 0.82
CA THR A 513 16.80 -19.50 0.52
C THR A 513 17.50 -18.89 1.74
N ILE A 514 16.99 -19.12 2.96
CA ILE A 514 17.65 -18.69 4.20
C ILE A 514 19.05 -19.30 4.31
N THR A 515 19.20 -20.63 4.17
CA THR A 515 20.51 -21.27 4.30
C THR A 515 21.47 -20.88 3.18
N ALA A 516 20.99 -20.72 1.93
CA ALA A 516 21.79 -20.21 0.82
C ALA A 516 22.31 -18.79 1.08
N SER A 517 21.44 -17.88 1.54
CA SER A 517 21.79 -16.49 1.81
C SER A 517 22.65 -16.32 3.07
N MET A 518 22.44 -17.13 4.11
CA MET A 518 23.32 -17.19 5.28
C MET A 518 24.71 -17.75 4.93
N LEU A 519 24.79 -18.82 4.13
CA LEU A 519 26.06 -19.39 3.68
C LEU A 519 26.84 -18.39 2.81
N ALA A 520 26.18 -17.80 1.81
CA ALA A 520 26.78 -16.77 0.96
C ALA A 520 27.25 -15.56 1.77
N GLY A 521 26.44 -15.11 2.74
CA GLY A 521 26.79 -14.00 3.62
C GLY A 521 27.96 -14.30 4.55
N LEU A 522 28.00 -15.52 5.13
CA LEU A 522 29.12 -15.96 5.98
C LEU A 522 30.42 -16.06 5.17
N VAL A 523 30.38 -16.70 3.99
CA VAL A 523 31.57 -16.82 3.10
C VAL A 523 32.05 -15.44 2.66
N ALA A 524 31.14 -14.53 2.30
CA ALA A 524 31.50 -13.17 1.92
C ALA A 524 32.04 -12.34 3.09
N HIS A 525 31.51 -12.49 4.31
CA HIS A 525 32.04 -11.82 5.51
C HIS A 525 33.44 -12.35 5.88
N VAL A 526 33.66 -13.65 5.78
CA VAL A 526 34.98 -14.27 6.00
C VAL A 526 35.98 -13.80 4.94
N ALA A 527 35.59 -13.73 3.67
CA ALA A 527 36.44 -13.19 2.60
C ALA A 527 36.75 -11.69 2.78
N ASP A 528 35.76 -10.89 3.18
CA ASP A 528 35.93 -9.45 3.48
C ASP A 528 36.93 -9.20 4.61
N ARG A 529 36.90 -10.05 5.65
CA ARG A 529 37.85 -10.04 6.77
C ARG A 529 39.24 -10.52 6.36
N LEU A 530 39.35 -11.68 5.69
CA LEU A 530 40.64 -12.30 5.36
C LEU A 530 41.39 -11.53 4.27
N SER A 531 40.71 -11.06 3.22
CA SER A 531 41.30 -10.27 2.14
C SER A 531 41.45 -8.78 2.49
N GLY A 532 41.12 -8.38 3.72
CA GLY A 532 41.29 -7.00 4.19
C GLY A 532 40.49 -5.96 3.40
N LEU A 533 39.36 -6.32 2.78
CA LEU A 533 38.63 -5.46 1.84
C LEU A 533 38.15 -4.13 2.47
N GLY A 534 38.04 -4.06 3.79
CA GLY A 534 37.83 -2.81 4.53
C GLY A 534 38.89 -1.72 4.24
N ALA A 535 40.11 -2.10 3.84
CA ALA A 535 41.14 -1.16 3.40
C ALA A 535 40.74 -0.39 2.12
N LEU A 536 39.95 -1.00 1.22
CA LEU A 536 39.40 -0.30 0.05
C LEU A 536 38.45 0.81 0.47
N THR A 537 37.61 0.58 1.48
CA THR A 537 36.75 1.63 2.08
C THR A 537 37.59 2.72 2.76
N ALA A 538 38.65 2.35 3.48
CA ALA A 538 39.49 3.30 4.22
C ALA A 538 40.37 4.18 3.32
N GLN A 539 40.92 3.63 2.23
CA GLN A 539 41.84 4.32 1.32
C GLN A 539 41.14 4.94 0.11
N GLY A 540 40.12 4.27 -0.43
CA GLY A 540 39.37 4.70 -1.63
C GLY A 540 38.02 5.36 -1.35
N GLY A 541 37.67 5.57 -0.07
CA GLY A 541 36.43 6.24 0.35
C GLY A 541 35.17 5.62 -0.27
N GLY A 542 34.29 6.46 -0.83
CA GLY A 542 33.07 6.00 -1.50
C GLY A 542 33.34 5.11 -2.72
N ALA A 543 34.34 5.43 -3.55
CA ALA A 543 34.68 4.64 -4.75
C ALA A 543 35.25 3.26 -4.40
N GLY A 544 36.16 3.19 -3.42
CA GLY A 544 36.67 1.91 -2.90
C GLY A 544 35.58 1.10 -2.18
N SER A 545 34.58 1.76 -1.60
CA SER A 545 33.40 1.10 -1.03
C SER A 545 32.46 0.54 -2.10
N LEU A 546 32.28 1.21 -3.24
CA LEU A 546 31.57 0.66 -4.40
C LEU A 546 32.29 -0.57 -4.97
N LEU A 547 33.62 -0.54 -5.08
CA LEU A 547 34.42 -1.69 -5.50
C LEU A 547 34.27 -2.88 -4.52
N ARG A 548 34.33 -2.62 -3.21
CA ARG A 548 34.08 -3.62 -2.17
C ARG A 548 32.68 -4.24 -2.27
N LEU A 549 31.64 -3.43 -2.52
CA LEU A 549 30.28 -3.93 -2.77
C LEU A 549 30.18 -4.79 -4.03
N LEU A 550 30.89 -4.44 -5.10
CA LEU A 550 30.94 -5.23 -6.33
C LEU A 550 31.62 -6.59 -6.10
N ILE A 551 32.73 -6.63 -5.34
CA ILE A 551 33.41 -7.86 -4.93
C ILE A 551 32.49 -8.73 -4.05
N LEU A 552 31.84 -8.14 -3.05
CA LEU A 552 30.87 -8.84 -2.19
C LEU A 552 29.71 -9.43 -3.02
N ALA A 553 29.14 -8.67 -3.96
CA ALA A 553 28.09 -9.16 -4.85
C ALA A 553 28.58 -10.28 -5.78
N ALA A 554 29.80 -10.17 -6.31
CA ALA A 554 30.43 -11.20 -7.15
C ALA A 554 30.73 -12.51 -6.39
N ILE A 555 30.91 -12.46 -5.07
CA ILE A 555 31.01 -13.66 -4.20
C ILE A 555 29.61 -14.19 -3.87
N MET A 556 28.71 -13.32 -3.41
CA MET A 556 27.42 -13.71 -2.84
C MET A 556 26.42 -14.23 -3.87
N LEU A 557 26.31 -13.59 -5.04
CA LEU A 557 25.30 -13.94 -6.05
C LEU A 557 25.53 -15.33 -6.67
N PRO A 558 26.75 -15.74 -7.07
CA PRO A 558 26.99 -17.09 -7.57
C PRO A 558 26.76 -18.18 -6.53
N ILE A 559 27.10 -17.95 -5.25
CA ILE A 559 26.86 -18.93 -4.17
C ILE A 559 25.34 -19.11 -3.98
N MET A 560 24.56 -18.03 -3.88
CA MET A 560 23.11 -18.14 -3.75
C MET A 560 22.48 -18.80 -4.98
N ALA A 561 22.89 -18.43 -6.20
CA ALA A 561 22.42 -19.05 -7.42
C ALA A 561 22.73 -20.56 -7.46
N ALA A 562 23.97 -20.96 -7.15
CA ALA A 562 24.39 -22.36 -7.16
C ALA A 562 23.61 -23.20 -6.13
N VAL A 563 23.42 -22.72 -4.91
CA VAL A 563 22.67 -23.44 -3.87
C VAL A 563 21.18 -23.53 -4.23
N MET A 564 20.56 -22.45 -4.70
CA MET A 564 19.14 -22.44 -5.08
C MET A 564 18.85 -23.31 -6.32
N LEU A 565 19.75 -23.32 -7.31
CA LEU A 565 19.65 -24.20 -8.48
C LEU A 565 19.89 -25.67 -8.12
N GLY A 566 20.90 -25.96 -7.30
CA GLY A 566 21.20 -27.31 -6.81
C GLY A 566 20.07 -27.90 -5.96
N ALA A 567 19.45 -27.07 -5.11
CA ALA A 567 18.25 -27.43 -4.35
C ALA A 567 16.96 -27.53 -5.19
N ARG A 568 17.02 -27.16 -6.48
CA ARG A 568 15.91 -27.14 -7.46
C ARG A 568 14.75 -26.21 -7.06
N VAL A 569 15.08 -24.98 -6.64
CA VAL A 569 14.08 -23.92 -6.42
C VAL A 569 13.44 -23.54 -7.77
N PRO A 570 12.12 -23.67 -7.96
CA PRO A 570 11.47 -23.43 -9.25
C PRO A 570 11.70 -22.01 -9.80
N GLU A 571 11.65 -21.02 -8.93
CA GLU A 571 11.87 -19.61 -9.27
C GLU A 571 13.30 -19.35 -9.78
N ALA A 572 14.30 -20.04 -9.23
CA ALA A 572 15.70 -19.94 -9.68
C ALA A 572 15.92 -20.62 -11.04
N GLN A 573 15.23 -21.74 -11.28
CA GLN A 573 15.26 -22.43 -12.58
C GLN A 573 14.61 -21.58 -13.67
N ALA A 574 13.43 -21.00 -13.40
CA ALA A 574 12.77 -20.08 -14.31
C ALA A 574 13.63 -18.84 -14.65
N ALA A 575 14.32 -18.27 -13.65
CA ALA A 575 15.26 -17.17 -13.88
C ALA A 575 16.45 -17.58 -14.77
N LEU A 576 17.03 -18.76 -14.52
CA LEU A 576 18.12 -19.31 -15.33
C LEU A 576 17.71 -19.54 -16.80
N ASP A 577 16.50 -20.04 -17.04
CA ASP A 577 16.01 -20.27 -18.39
C ASP A 577 15.72 -18.96 -19.15
N VAL A 578 15.26 -17.90 -18.47
CA VAL A 578 15.15 -16.55 -19.05
C VAL A 578 16.53 -15.98 -19.40
N VAL A 579 17.52 -16.13 -18.52
CA VAL A 579 18.91 -15.70 -18.79
C VAL A 579 19.49 -16.48 -19.97
N ARG A 580 19.33 -17.81 -20.02
CA ARG A 580 19.75 -18.65 -21.15
C ARG A 580 19.11 -18.25 -22.46
N ARG A 581 17.81 -17.93 -22.48
CA ARG A 581 17.11 -17.43 -23.68
C ARG A 581 17.58 -16.05 -24.13
N ARG A 582 18.13 -15.23 -23.22
CA ARG A 582 18.58 -13.85 -23.52
C ARG A 582 20.05 -13.77 -23.95
N PHE A 583 20.91 -14.67 -23.49
CA PHE A 583 22.33 -14.72 -23.85
C PHE A 583 22.70 -15.89 -24.79
N GLY A 584 21.82 -16.87 -24.96
CA GLY A 584 22.00 -17.98 -25.91
C GLY A 584 21.78 -17.52 -27.36
N GLY A 585 22.82 -16.99 -27.99
CA GLY A 585 22.80 -16.40 -29.33
C GLY A 585 22.62 -17.39 -30.50
N ARG A 586 21.51 -18.13 -30.55
CA ARG A 586 20.94 -18.71 -31.79
C ARG A 586 19.50 -19.17 -31.56
N ALA A 587 18.59 -18.76 -32.45
CA ALA A 587 17.20 -19.18 -32.42
C ALA A 587 17.05 -20.64 -32.88
N ALA A 588 17.15 -21.58 -31.94
CA ALA A 588 16.71 -22.96 -32.19
C ALA A 588 15.17 -22.99 -32.19
N VAL A 589 14.58 -23.36 -33.33
CA VAL A 589 13.14 -23.65 -33.42
C VAL A 589 12.82 -24.79 -32.45
N PRO A 590 11.81 -24.67 -31.57
CA PRO A 590 11.57 -25.66 -30.53
C PRO A 590 11.06 -26.98 -31.13
N GLY A 591 11.94 -27.98 -31.19
CA GLY A 591 11.52 -29.37 -31.38
C GLY A 591 10.56 -29.79 -30.27
N LYS A 592 9.48 -30.49 -30.63
CA LYS A 592 8.42 -30.89 -29.69
C LYS A 592 9.01 -31.71 -28.52
N PRO A 593 8.81 -31.32 -27.25
CA PRO A 593 9.27 -32.11 -26.12
C PRO A 593 8.45 -33.40 -26.03
N VAL A 594 9.09 -34.55 -26.21
CA VAL A 594 8.49 -35.87 -25.96
C VAL A 594 8.39 -36.07 -24.45
N LEU A 595 7.24 -35.74 -23.88
CA LEU A 595 6.92 -36.05 -22.50
C LEU A 595 6.75 -37.57 -22.33
N LYS A 596 7.44 -38.16 -21.36
CA LYS A 596 7.11 -39.48 -20.84
C LYS A 596 6.01 -39.32 -19.81
N ASP A 597 4.80 -39.76 -20.14
CA ASP A 597 3.64 -39.64 -19.27
C ASP A 597 3.78 -40.48 -17.99
N GLN A 598 3.52 -39.83 -16.86
CA GLN A 598 3.10 -40.48 -15.61
C GLN A 598 1.81 -39.82 -15.14
N TYR A 599 0.70 -40.17 -15.79
CA TYR A 599 -0.62 -39.63 -15.47
C TYR A 599 -1.17 -40.12 -14.12
N SER A 600 -1.34 -39.18 -13.19
CA SER A 600 -2.53 -39.18 -12.33
C SER A 600 -3.66 -38.49 -13.09
N ARG A 601 -4.83 -39.12 -13.21
CA ARG A 601 -5.91 -38.65 -14.09
C ARG A 601 -6.55 -37.33 -13.61
N ARG A 602 -6.43 -36.29 -14.43
CA ARG A 602 -7.47 -35.26 -14.66
C ARG A 602 -7.61 -35.06 -16.17
N ALA A 603 -8.81 -34.78 -16.64
CA ALA A 603 -9.10 -34.67 -18.07
C ALA A 603 -8.42 -33.43 -18.70
N PRO A 604 -7.81 -33.54 -19.89
CA PRO A 604 -7.29 -32.38 -20.61
C PRO A 604 -8.44 -31.59 -21.24
N VAL A 605 -8.40 -30.26 -21.12
CA VAL A 605 -9.31 -29.37 -21.86
C VAL A 605 -8.79 -29.22 -23.29
N THR A 606 -9.55 -29.69 -24.26
CA THR A 606 -9.21 -29.59 -25.69
C THR A 606 -9.77 -28.31 -26.29
N TYR A 607 -8.91 -27.38 -26.72
CA TYR A 607 -9.28 -26.37 -27.70
C TYR A 607 -9.54 -27.04 -29.05
N PRO A 608 -10.71 -26.83 -29.70
CA PRO A 608 -10.92 -27.27 -31.07
C PRO A 608 -10.29 -26.27 -32.05
N GLU A 609 -9.06 -26.52 -32.49
CA GLU A 609 -8.55 -25.92 -33.74
C GLU A 609 -9.32 -26.53 -34.92
N GLN A 610 -10.45 -25.93 -35.29
CA GLN A 610 -11.27 -26.38 -36.40
C GLN A 610 -10.67 -25.92 -37.72
N ARG A 611 -9.81 -26.76 -38.31
CA ARG A 611 -9.27 -26.58 -39.67
C ARG A 611 -10.39 -26.48 -40.69
N ASN A 612 -10.24 -25.58 -41.67
CA ASN A 612 -11.10 -25.50 -42.84
C ASN A 612 -11.18 -26.85 -43.56
N SER A 613 -12.41 -27.28 -43.87
CA SER A 613 -12.70 -28.43 -44.72
C SER A 613 -13.85 -28.08 -45.66
N SER A 614 -13.60 -28.09 -46.97
CA SER A 614 -14.59 -27.79 -48.01
C SER A 614 -15.78 -28.77 -47.97
N PRO A 615 -17.00 -28.34 -48.36
CA PRO A 615 -18.17 -29.21 -48.34
C PRO A 615 -18.09 -30.33 -49.39
N PRO A 616 -18.41 -31.60 -49.04
CA PRO A 616 -18.61 -32.67 -50.00
C PRO A 616 -19.98 -32.58 -50.69
N GLY A 617 -20.08 -33.15 -51.90
CA GLY A 617 -21.29 -33.13 -52.72
C GLY A 617 -22.39 -34.11 -52.30
N VAL A 618 -23.50 -34.07 -53.04
CA VAL A 618 -24.76 -34.77 -52.77
C VAL A 618 -24.68 -36.28 -53.07
N ASN A 619 -25.53 -37.06 -52.38
CA ASN A 619 -25.81 -38.50 -52.50
C ASN A 619 -24.92 -39.48 -51.71
N ALA A 620 -25.45 -39.96 -50.57
CA ALA A 620 -25.50 -41.38 -50.24
C ALA A 620 -26.61 -41.66 -49.20
N VAL A 621 -27.26 -42.82 -49.30
CA VAL A 621 -28.28 -43.32 -48.37
C VAL A 621 -27.66 -44.46 -47.53
N GLN A 622 -28.10 -44.64 -46.26
CA GLN A 622 -28.74 -45.88 -45.72
C GLN A 622 -28.59 -46.05 -44.19
N GLU A 623 -29.66 -46.51 -43.55
CA GLU A 623 -29.78 -46.97 -42.16
C GLU A 623 -29.34 -48.45 -41.98
N PRO A 624 -29.50 -49.10 -40.80
CA PRO A 624 -29.08 -48.77 -39.42
C PRO A 624 -28.32 -49.98 -38.78
N ILE A 625 -28.10 -50.01 -37.44
CA ILE A 625 -28.47 -51.15 -36.54
C ILE A 625 -28.03 -50.95 -35.07
N ARG A 626 -28.79 -51.57 -34.14
CA ARG A 626 -28.66 -51.57 -32.67
C ARG A 626 -27.43 -52.32 -32.13
N ARG A 627 -26.98 -51.97 -30.90
CA ARG A 627 -27.10 -52.86 -29.70
C ARG A 627 -26.79 -52.15 -28.37
N ARG A 628 -27.12 -52.81 -27.26
CA ARG A 628 -27.06 -52.35 -25.84
C ARG A 628 -25.97 -53.12 -25.05
N PRO A 629 -25.66 -52.78 -23.77
CA PRO A 629 -24.37 -53.09 -23.11
C PRO A 629 -24.34 -54.40 -22.30
N SER A 630 -23.25 -54.63 -21.56
CA SER A 630 -23.06 -55.67 -20.54
C SER A 630 -22.43 -55.11 -19.24
N GLU A 631 -22.51 -55.86 -18.14
CA GLU A 631 -22.21 -55.41 -16.77
C GLU A 631 -21.03 -56.14 -16.08
N ARG A 632 -20.48 -55.46 -15.05
CA ARG A 632 -20.02 -55.96 -13.72
C ARG A 632 -19.12 -57.22 -13.55
N ALA A 633 -18.08 -56.98 -12.73
CA ALA A 633 -17.48 -57.91 -11.74
C ALA A 633 -16.60 -59.06 -12.28
N THR A 634 -15.71 -59.72 -11.49
CA THR A 634 -15.53 -59.75 -10.03
C THR A 634 -14.06 -60.03 -9.61
N GLN A 635 -13.79 -59.99 -8.29
CA GLN A 635 -12.69 -60.66 -7.55
C GLN A 635 -11.26 -60.07 -7.62
N ALA A 636 -10.41 -60.55 -6.70
CA ALA A 636 -9.14 -59.93 -6.28
C ALA A 636 -8.25 -60.91 -5.47
N ARG A 637 -7.04 -60.41 -5.11
CA ARG A 637 -6.10 -60.86 -4.04
C ARG A 637 -5.03 -61.94 -4.33
N ILE A 638 -3.77 -61.51 -4.07
CA ILE A 638 -2.73 -62.11 -3.17
C ILE A 638 -1.41 -62.71 -3.77
N ALA A 639 -0.31 -62.13 -3.27
CA ALA A 639 1.07 -62.62 -3.00
C ALA A 639 2.10 -63.01 -4.10
N LYS A 640 3.18 -62.18 -4.14
CA LYS A 640 4.64 -62.49 -4.01
C LYS A 640 5.33 -63.60 -4.86
N GLY A 641 6.50 -63.26 -5.43
CA GLY A 641 7.56 -64.18 -5.93
C GLY A 641 8.50 -64.67 -4.80
N PRO A 642 9.85 -64.78 -4.95
CA PRO A 642 10.76 -64.19 -5.97
C PRO A 642 11.89 -65.14 -6.48
N GLU A 643 12.97 -64.57 -7.09
CA GLU A 643 14.35 -65.15 -7.27
C GLU A 643 14.50 -66.38 -8.23
N VAL A 644 15.66 -66.76 -8.81
CA VAL A 644 17.02 -66.16 -8.93
C VAL A 644 17.72 -66.58 -10.26
N THR A 645 18.91 -66.05 -10.54
CA THR A 645 19.82 -66.16 -11.72
C THR A 645 20.02 -67.53 -12.41
N ASP A 646 20.44 -67.51 -13.69
CA ASP A 646 21.82 -67.96 -14.05
C ASP A 646 22.40 -67.35 -15.38
N ARG A 647 23.62 -67.79 -15.77
CA ARG A 647 24.68 -67.13 -16.61
C ARG A 647 25.07 -68.00 -17.86
N PRO A 648 26.19 -67.81 -18.63
CA PRO A 648 27.14 -66.68 -18.87
C PRO A 648 27.54 -66.48 -20.39
N ILE A 649 28.74 -65.90 -20.67
CA ILE A 649 29.56 -65.94 -21.94
C ILE A 649 29.13 -64.95 -23.07
N GLU A 650 29.98 -64.22 -23.84
CA GLU A 650 31.45 -63.93 -23.86
C GLU A 650 31.79 -62.58 -24.61
N SER A 651 32.91 -61.89 -24.31
CA SER A 651 34.24 -61.71 -25.02
C SER A 651 34.28 -61.02 -26.41
N ALA A 652 35.27 -60.19 -26.80
CA ALA A 652 36.46 -59.49 -26.20
C ALA A 652 37.12 -58.63 -27.33
N ALA A 653 38.05 -57.64 -27.24
CA ALA A 653 38.68 -56.70 -26.27
C ALA A 653 39.15 -55.46 -27.14
N SER A 654 40.18 -54.60 -27.02
CA SER A 654 41.24 -54.05 -26.10
C SER A 654 41.96 -52.91 -26.89
N GLY A 655 42.73 -51.90 -26.42
CA GLY A 655 43.20 -51.41 -25.11
C GLY A 655 44.33 -50.32 -25.30
N ALA A 656 44.77 -49.63 -24.22
CA ALA A 656 45.94 -48.70 -24.14
C ALA A 656 45.92 -47.34 -24.93
N GLU A 657 46.71 -46.27 -24.64
CA GLU A 657 47.14 -45.70 -23.32
C GLU A 657 47.50 -44.17 -23.35
N LEU A 658 48.79 -43.75 -23.37
CA LEU A 658 49.32 -42.39 -23.04
C LEU A 658 50.63 -42.05 -23.84
N PRO A 659 51.19 -40.79 -23.89
CA PRO A 659 50.84 -39.50 -23.25
C PRO A 659 50.78 -38.25 -24.21
N ARG A 660 50.82 -37.02 -23.67
CA ARG A 660 50.89 -35.65 -24.31
C ARG A 660 52.34 -35.28 -24.74
N PRO A 661 52.65 -34.29 -25.66
CA PRO A 661 52.20 -32.86 -25.61
C PRO A 661 52.17 -31.94 -26.89
N VAL A 662 51.42 -30.81 -26.78
CA VAL A 662 51.69 -29.39 -27.23
C VAL A 662 52.02 -28.99 -28.71
N ALA A 663 51.37 -27.88 -29.14
CA ALA A 663 51.72 -26.83 -30.17
C ALA A 663 51.10 -26.84 -31.60
N ASP A 664 50.57 -25.64 -31.93
CA ASP A 664 50.60 -24.82 -33.17
C ASP A 664 50.06 -25.27 -34.57
N ASP A 665 48.95 -24.62 -34.95
CA ASP A 665 48.67 -23.85 -36.19
C ASP A 665 48.60 -24.46 -37.62
N PHE A 666 48.03 -23.62 -38.52
CA PHE A 666 47.89 -23.69 -40.00
C PHE A 666 46.71 -24.41 -40.70
N GLN A 667 46.20 -23.68 -41.71
CA GLN A 667 45.24 -23.99 -42.79
C GLN A 667 45.98 -24.39 -44.09
N PRO A 668 45.35 -24.71 -45.26
CA PRO A 668 43.93 -24.92 -45.63
C PRO A 668 43.67 -26.16 -46.55
N ASP A 669 42.54 -26.15 -47.29
CA ASP A 669 42.32 -26.60 -48.69
C ASP A 669 41.60 -27.92 -49.09
N ILE A 670 40.49 -27.73 -49.85
CA ILE A 670 40.09 -28.33 -51.17
C ILE A 670 40.15 -29.87 -51.34
N PRO A 671 39.01 -30.57 -51.61
CA PRO A 671 38.47 -30.74 -52.99
C PRO A 671 36.93 -30.99 -53.10
N ALA A 672 36.32 -31.38 -54.24
CA ALA A 672 36.32 -30.84 -55.63
C ALA A 672 35.27 -31.59 -56.52
N GLU A 673 34.81 -30.97 -57.64
CA GLU A 673 34.24 -31.56 -58.90
C GLU A 673 33.03 -32.54 -58.89
N ARG A 674 32.17 -32.67 -59.94
CA ARG A 674 31.76 -31.80 -61.10
C ARG A 674 30.38 -32.30 -61.67
N PRO A 675 29.63 -31.46 -62.43
CA PRO A 675 28.39 -31.83 -63.10
C PRO A 675 28.61 -32.20 -64.60
N PRO A 676 27.56 -32.68 -65.28
CA PRO A 676 26.98 -31.94 -66.42
C PRO A 676 25.43 -31.82 -66.27
N GLU A 677 24.62 -31.26 -67.18
CA GLU A 677 24.86 -30.73 -68.54
C GLU A 677 24.05 -29.41 -68.83
N SER A 678 23.14 -29.41 -69.81
CA SER A 678 22.53 -28.25 -70.50
C SER A 678 21.40 -28.72 -71.46
N PRO A 679 20.67 -27.88 -72.24
CA PRO A 679 20.88 -26.45 -72.54
C PRO A 679 19.63 -25.53 -72.42
N ALA A 680 19.83 -24.23 -72.73
CA ALA A 680 18.83 -23.18 -72.90
C ALA A 680 18.89 -22.56 -74.32
N PRO A 681 18.16 -21.46 -74.59
CA PRO A 681 18.82 -20.32 -75.24
C PRO A 681 18.60 -18.96 -74.52
N ARG A 682 19.17 -17.89 -75.09
CA ARG A 682 19.48 -16.59 -74.44
C ARG A 682 18.93 -15.36 -75.25
N PRO A 683 19.60 -14.18 -75.39
CA PRO A 683 19.35 -12.97 -74.58
C PRO A 683 19.25 -11.64 -75.39
N SER A 684 19.24 -10.49 -74.72
CA SER A 684 20.21 -9.41 -75.05
C SER A 684 20.48 -8.40 -73.92
N ASN A 685 21.64 -7.75 -74.06
CA ASN A 685 22.39 -6.81 -73.21
C ASN A 685 21.68 -5.44 -73.03
N GLY A 686 22.10 -4.49 -72.17
CA GLY A 686 23.20 -4.47 -71.19
C GLY A 686 24.37 -3.53 -71.54
N ASP A 687 24.71 -2.56 -70.66
CA ASP A 687 25.99 -1.82 -70.62
C ASP A 687 26.23 -1.16 -69.23
N LEU A 688 27.48 -0.75 -68.93
CA LEU A 688 28.06 -0.44 -67.58
C LEU A 688 28.97 0.84 -67.65
N PRO A 689 29.86 1.25 -66.67
CA PRO A 689 30.17 0.83 -65.28
C PRO A 689 30.20 2.05 -64.27
N PRO A 690 31.13 2.23 -63.29
CA PRO A 690 31.14 1.61 -61.95
C PRO A 690 31.21 2.56 -60.70
N GLU A 691 31.01 1.95 -59.52
CA GLU A 691 31.49 2.28 -58.14
C GLU A 691 31.77 3.73 -57.65
N ALA A 692 31.09 4.11 -56.55
CA ALA A 692 31.65 4.91 -55.45
C ALA A 692 30.91 4.66 -54.10
N ARG A 693 31.59 4.86 -52.95
CA ARG A 693 31.08 4.52 -51.60
C ARG A 693 30.47 5.73 -50.86
N ARG A 694 29.37 5.55 -50.11
CA ARG A 694 29.16 5.97 -48.69
C ARG A 694 27.69 5.94 -48.22
N GLY A 695 27.49 5.66 -46.93
CA GLY A 695 26.35 6.17 -46.13
C GLY A 695 25.27 5.14 -45.75
N PRO A 696 24.89 5.02 -44.44
CA PRO A 696 23.67 4.33 -44.02
C PRO A 696 22.46 5.25 -44.13
N ALA A 697 21.30 4.70 -44.50
CA ALA A 697 20.02 5.43 -44.59
C ALA A 697 18.94 4.79 -43.69
N PRO A 698 17.89 5.54 -43.25
CA PRO A 698 17.02 5.12 -42.16
C PRO A 698 15.90 4.17 -42.58
N PHE A 699 15.30 3.51 -41.58
CA PHE A 699 14.09 2.71 -41.71
C PHE A 699 12.86 3.64 -41.74
N ASP A 700 12.34 3.97 -42.94
CA ASP A 700 11.12 4.76 -43.11
C ASP A 700 9.88 3.86 -43.24
N ALA A 701 8.75 4.30 -42.70
CA ALA A 701 7.55 3.47 -42.59
C ALA A 701 6.74 3.46 -43.91
N PRO A 702 6.23 2.30 -44.38
CA PRO A 702 5.36 2.26 -45.55
C PRO A 702 4.11 3.12 -45.35
N ARG A 703 3.87 4.07 -46.27
CA ARG A 703 2.62 4.82 -46.36
C ARG A 703 1.64 4.04 -47.24
N ASP A 704 0.41 3.87 -46.77
CA ASP A 704 -0.68 3.31 -47.58
C ASP A 704 -0.86 4.13 -48.87
N ARG A 705 -0.88 3.44 -50.02
CA ARG A 705 -1.40 4.01 -51.29
C ARG A 705 -2.85 3.59 -51.42
N GLY A 706 -3.74 4.56 -51.58
CA GLY A 706 -5.16 4.28 -51.83
C GLY A 706 -5.38 3.65 -53.20
N GLY A 707 -6.23 2.63 -53.23
CA GLY A 707 -6.91 2.11 -54.42
C GLY A 707 -8.40 2.00 -54.08
N ASP A 708 -9.26 2.30 -55.04
CA ASP A 708 -10.72 2.34 -54.86
C ASP A 708 -11.30 0.91 -54.98
N PRO A 709 -12.19 0.45 -54.07
CA PRO A 709 -12.62 -0.95 -54.03
C PRO A 709 -13.79 -1.23 -54.99
N SER A 710 -13.48 -1.54 -56.24
CA SER A 710 -14.37 -2.38 -57.06
C SER A 710 -14.39 -3.79 -56.46
N GLY A 711 -15.57 -4.32 -56.17
CA GLY A 711 -15.75 -5.42 -55.20
C GLY A 711 -15.02 -6.74 -55.51
N ASP A 712 -14.52 -7.35 -54.43
CA ASP A 712 -14.14 -8.75 -54.26
C ASP A 712 -14.52 -9.14 -52.81
N ASP A 713 -14.69 -10.44 -52.53
CA ASP A 713 -15.38 -10.95 -51.34
C ASP A 713 -14.87 -10.42 -49.99
N VAL A 714 -15.80 -9.92 -49.15
CA VAL A 714 -15.52 -9.48 -47.77
C VAL A 714 -15.39 -10.70 -46.84
N HIS A 715 -14.31 -11.47 -47.00
CA HIS A 715 -13.98 -12.56 -46.09
C HIS A 715 -13.85 -12.05 -44.64
N LEU A 716 -14.81 -12.42 -43.80
CA LEU A 716 -14.85 -12.06 -42.38
C LEU A 716 -13.76 -12.84 -41.63
N VAL A 717 -12.57 -12.23 -41.51
CA VAL A 717 -11.40 -12.81 -40.83
C VAL A 717 -10.82 -11.86 -39.78
N PRO A 718 -10.20 -12.38 -38.70
CA PRO A 718 -9.52 -11.55 -37.71
C PRO A 718 -8.50 -10.60 -38.34
N GLY A 719 -8.60 -9.31 -37.99
CA GLY A 719 -7.74 -8.25 -38.51
C GLY A 719 -8.26 -7.52 -39.75
N ALA A 720 -9.27 -8.06 -40.46
CA ALA A 720 -9.91 -7.41 -41.61
C ALA A 720 -10.58 -6.08 -41.22
N ARG A 721 -10.69 -5.15 -42.18
CA ARG A 721 -11.40 -3.87 -42.00
C ARG A 721 -12.67 -3.85 -42.84
N ILE A 722 -13.80 -3.52 -42.22
CA ILE A 722 -15.12 -3.45 -42.87
C ILE A 722 -15.65 -2.00 -42.85
N ALA A 723 -16.79 -1.75 -43.50
CA ALA A 723 -17.53 -0.48 -43.44
C ALA A 723 -16.65 0.75 -43.70
N GLY A 724 -15.99 0.80 -44.87
CA GLY A 724 -15.09 1.90 -45.26
C GLY A 724 -13.82 2.02 -44.41
N GLY A 725 -13.46 0.98 -43.64
CA GLY A 725 -12.29 0.98 -42.75
C GLY A 725 -12.62 1.32 -41.29
N ARG A 726 -13.88 1.66 -40.98
CA ARG A 726 -14.30 2.11 -39.64
C ARG A 726 -14.23 1.03 -38.56
N TYR A 727 -14.50 -0.24 -38.89
CA TYR A 727 -14.41 -1.32 -37.92
C TYR A 727 -13.33 -2.32 -38.34
N ARG A 728 -12.46 -2.69 -37.40
CA ARG A 728 -11.47 -3.76 -37.57
C ARG A 728 -11.88 -4.98 -36.75
N LEU A 729 -12.09 -6.12 -37.41
CA LEU A 729 -12.43 -7.38 -36.74
C LEU A 729 -11.26 -7.83 -35.84
N LEU A 730 -11.56 -8.33 -34.63
CA LEU A 730 -10.57 -8.80 -33.66
C LEU A 730 -10.73 -10.31 -33.39
N VAL A 731 -11.91 -10.74 -32.97
CA VAL A 731 -12.19 -12.12 -32.54
C VAL A 731 -13.59 -12.54 -33.01
N PHE A 732 -13.72 -13.77 -33.50
CA PHE A 732 -15.00 -14.40 -33.81
C PHE A 732 -15.54 -15.13 -32.58
N HIS A 733 -16.82 -14.95 -32.26
CA HIS A 733 -17.48 -15.55 -31.09
C HIS A 733 -18.58 -16.56 -31.46
N GLY A 734 -18.55 -17.06 -32.71
CA GLY A 734 -19.57 -17.96 -33.25
C GLY A 734 -20.74 -17.19 -33.87
N GLY A 735 -21.87 -17.87 -34.02
CA GLY A 735 -23.04 -17.33 -34.69
C GLY A 735 -24.15 -18.37 -34.72
N ALA A 736 -25.39 -17.93 -34.88
CA ALA A 736 -26.52 -18.79 -35.19
C ALA A 736 -27.05 -18.37 -36.57
N PRO A 737 -26.77 -19.10 -37.66
CA PRO A 737 -27.17 -18.73 -39.02
C PRO A 737 -28.65 -18.31 -39.07
N PRO A 738 -28.97 -17.13 -39.63
CA PRO A 738 -28.16 -16.30 -40.53
C PRO A 738 -27.19 -15.29 -39.86
N LEU A 739 -26.93 -15.40 -38.55
CA LEU A 739 -26.13 -14.42 -37.81
C LEU A 739 -24.68 -14.83 -37.55
N GLN A 740 -23.76 -13.86 -37.56
CA GLN A 740 -22.37 -14.03 -37.10
C GLN A 740 -21.98 -12.96 -36.06
N PHE A 741 -21.30 -13.38 -34.99
CA PHE A 741 -20.96 -12.56 -33.82
C PHE A 741 -19.45 -12.28 -33.75
N TRP A 742 -19.08 -11.01 -33.74
CA TRP A 742 -17.68 -10.56 -33.81
C TRP A 742 -17.37 -9.50 -32.75
N GLN A 743 -16.20 -9.60 -32.11
CA GLN A 743 -15.56 -8.49 -31.41
C GLN A 743 -14.77 -7.67 -32.43
N ALA A 744 -14.91 -6.35 -32.41
CA ALA A 744 -14.20 -5.44 -33.30
C ALA A 744 -13.71 -4.16 -32.59
N LEU A 745 -12.82 -3.42 -33.24
CA LEU A 745 -12.37 -2.08 -32.85
C LEU A 745 -13.01 -1.03 -33.78
N ASP A 746 -13.75 -0.06 -33.24
CA ASP A 746 -14.19 1.16 -33.93
C ASP A 746 -12.97 2.09 -34.05
N THR A 747 -12.35 2.11 -35.23
CA THR A 747 -11.08 2.81 -35.51
C THR A 747 -11.23 4.33 -35.48
N ALA A 748 -12.45 4.84 -35.63
CA ALA A 748 -12.75 6.27 -35.52
C ALA A 748 -12.92 6.75 -34.07
N LEU A 749 -13.23 5.84 -33.13
CA LEU A 749 -13.53 6.16 -31.72
C LEU A 749 -12.62 5.45 -30.70
N ASP A 750 -11.62 4.68 -31.16
CA ASP A 750 -10.65 3.90 -30.36
C ASP A 750 -11.28 3.07 -29.23
N ARG A 751 -12.39 2.38 -29.55
CA ARG A 751 -13.17 1.57 -28.61
C ARG A 751 -13.52 0.20 -29.17
N GLN A 752 -13.64 -0.79 -28.29
CA GLN A 752 -14.16 -2.11 -28.66
C GLN A 752 -15.69 -2.05 -28.84
N VAL A 753 -16.20 -2.79 -29.81
CA VAL A 753 -17.64 -2.94 -30.11
C VAL A 753 -17.98 -4.40 -30.37
N ALA A 754 -19.21 -4.80 -30.04
CA ALA A 754 -19.79 -6.06 -30.46
C ALA A 754 -20.52 -5.84 -31.79
N LEU A 755 -20.14 -6.59 -32.82
CA LEU A 755 -20.79 -6.58 -34.14
C LEU A 755 -21.62 -7.86 -34.31
N THR A 756 -22.86 -7.68 -34.77
CA THR A 756 -23.69 -8.78 -35.27
C THR A 756 -23.93 -8.56 -36.76
N PHE A 757 -23.37 -9.43 -37.59
CA PHE A 757 -23.74 -9.50 -39.01
C PHE A 757 -25.05 -10.28 -39.12
N VAL A 758 -25.92 -9.80 -40.00
CA VAL A 758 -27.22 -10.40 -40.31
C VAL A 758 -27.20 -10.78 -41.79
N ASP A 759 -27.20 -12.07 -42.06
CA ASP A 759 -27.08 -12.65 -43.40
C ASP A 759 -25.84 -12.21 -44.21
N PRO A 760 -24.62 -12.46 -43.69
CA PRO A 760 -23.38 -12.14 -44.41
C PRO A 760 -23.17 -12.99 -45.67
N ASP A 761 -23.91 -14.08 -45.81
CA ASP A 761 -23.82 -15.04 -46.92
C ASP A 761 -24.89 -14.78 -48.02
N GLY A 762 -25.80 -13.81 -47.82
CA GLY A 762 -26.82 -13.42 -48.81
C GLY A 762 -27.89 -14.47 -49.08
N ALA A 763 -28.28 -15.23 -48.05
CA ALA A 763 -29.22 -16.36 -48.14
C ALA A 763 -30.67 -16.03 -47.72
N LEU A 764 -30.94 -14.84 -47.16
CA LEU A 764 -32.27 -14.39 -46.78
C LEU A 764 -32.96 -13.58 -47.89
N PRO A 765 -34.31 -13.62 -47.96
CA PRO A 765 -35.09 -12.59 -48.65
C PRO A 765 -34.90 -11.19 -48.03
N ASP A 766 -34.87 -10.15 -48.87
CA ASP A 766 -34.69 -8.74 -48.45
C ASP A 766 -35.74 -8.28 -47.41
N ASP A 767 -36.98 -8.75 -47.52
CA ASP A 767 -38.07 -8.43 -46.58
C ASP A 767 -37.82 -9.03 -45.19
N VAL A 768 -37.25 -10.23 -45.13
CA VAL A 768 -36.87 -10.91 -43.88
C VAL A 768 -35.67 -10.21 -43.24
N LEU A 769 -34.65 -9.86 -44.03
CA LEU A 769 -33.49 -9.10 -43.56
C LEU A 769 -33.91 -7.71 -43.03
N GLN A 770 -34.76 -7.00 -43.76
CA GLN A 770 -35.29 -5.70 -43.35
C GLN A 770 -36.20 -5.81 -42.12
N GLU A 771 -36.96 -6.91 -41.96
CA GLU A 771 -37.70 -7.16 -40.73
C GLU A 771 -36.75 -7.29 -39.52
N ILE A 772 -35.69 -8.12 -39.61
CA ILE A 772 -34.72 -8.31 -38.51
C ILE A 772 -34.07 -6.98 -38.11
N LEU A 773 -33.63 -6.18 -39.09
CA LEU A 773 -33.04 -4.86 -38.82
C LEU A 773 -34.06 -3.91 -38.19
N SER A 774 -35.30 -3.88 -38.69
CA SER A 774 -36.35 -3.01 -38.15
C SER A 774 -36.80 -3.40 -36.72
N ARG A 775 -36.85 -4.70 -36.40
CA ARG A 775 -37.14 -5.21 -35.05
C ARG A 775 -35.99 -4.86 -34.09
N THR A 776 -34.76 -5.02 -34.52
CA THR A 776 -33.56 -4.66 -33.74
C THR A 776 -33.46 -3.14 -33.51
N LEU A 777 -33.92 -2.31 -34.45
CA LEU A 777 -34.04 -0.86 -34.29
C LEU A 777 -35.22 -0.41 -33.38
N ARG A 778 -36.14 -1.34 -33.03
CA ARG A 778 -37.07 -1.13 -31.91
C ARG A 778 -36.41 -1.53 -30.59
N LEU A 779 -35.66 -2.63 -30.57
CA LEU A 779 -34.91 -3.11 -29.40
C LEU A 779 -33.90 -2.08 -28.88
N SER A 780 -33.22 -1.35 -29.79
CA SER A 780 -32.25 -0.29 -29.46
C SER A 780 -32.80 0.87 -28.59
N ARG A 781 -34.12 0.98 -28.45
CA ARG A 781 -34.79 2.01 -27.65
C ARG A 781 -34.90 1.65 -26.16
N ILE A 782 -34.45 0.46 -25.77
CA ILE A 782 -34.57 -0.07 -24.41
C ILE A 782 -33.21 -0.02 -23.71
N ASP A 783 -33.01 0.97 -22.85
CA ASP A 783 -31.83 1.07 -21.96
C ASP A 783 -32.05 0.21 -20.71
N LYS A 784 -31.42 -0.98 -20.68
CA LYS A 784 -31.45 -1.95 -19.57
C LYS A 784 -30.12 -2.71 -19.48
N PRO A 785 -29.57 -2.96 -18.27
CA PRO A 785 -28.30 -3.70 -18.11
C PRO A 785 -28.26 -5.08 -18.77
N GLY A 786 -29.40 -5.76 -18.94
CA GLY A 786 -29.49 -7.05 -19.61
C GLY A 786 -29.40 -7.02 -21.15
N ILE A 787 -29.23 -5.85 -21.79
CA ILE A 787 -29.05 -5.72 -23.25
C ILE A 787 -27.86 -4.79 -23.50
N ALA A 788 -26.91 -5.21 -24.34
CA ALA A 788 -25.85 -4.31 -24.81
C ALA A 788 -26.46 -3.20 -25.66
N ARG A 789 -26.21 -1.94 -25.31
CA ARG A 789 -26.72 -0.77 -26.03
C ARG A 789 -26.35 -0.86 -27.51
N VAL A 790 -27.37 -0.99 -28.36
CA VAL A 790 -27.22 -0.88 -29.82
C VAL A 790 -26.82 0.56 -30.14
N LEU A 791 -25.70 0.70 -30.82
CA LEU A 791 -25.05 1.96 -31.16
C LEU A 791 -25.38 2.42 -32.59
N ASP A 792 -25.55 1.46 -33.51
CA ASP A 792 -25.77 1.70 -34.94
C ASP A 792 -26.48 0.46 -35.55
N VAL A 793 -27.30 0.67 -36.59
CA VAL A 793 -27.93 -0.43 -37.36
C VAL A 793 -27.85 -0.04 -38.83
N VAL A 794 -26.98 -0.72 -39.58
CA VAL A 794 -26.56 -0.33 -40.92
C VAL A 794 -26.85 -1.45 -41.90
N HIS A 795 -27.38 -1.12 -43.08
CA HIS A 795 -27.47 -2.07 -44.20
C HIS A 795 -26.18 -1.97 -45.03
N THR A 796 -25.60 -3.11 -45.41
CA THR A 796 -24.36 -3.20 -46.20
C THR A 796 -24.63 -3.94 -47.52
N GLY A 797 -23.71 -3.90 -48.47
CA GLY A 797 -23.87 -4.60 -49.76
C GLY A 797 -23.90 -6.14 -49.67
N HIS A 798 -23.67 -6.70 -48.48
CA HIS A 798 -23.66 -8.14 -48.19
C HIS A 798 -24.41 -8.40 -46.87
N GLY A 799 -25.65 -7.92 -46.77
CA GLY A 799 -26.50 -8.09 -45.59
C GLY A 799 -26.42 -6.96 -44.55
N GLY A 800 -26.99 -7.20 -43.38
CA GLY A 800 -27.11 -6.23 -42.29
C GLY A 800 -25.94 -6.25 -41.31
N LEU A 801 -25.69 -5.11 -40.68
CA LEU A 801 -24.69 -4.94 -39.62
C LEU A 801 -25.28 -4.17 -38.42
N VAL A 802 -25.45 -4.87 -37.30
CA VAL A 802 -25.80 -4.26 -36.01
C VAL A 802 -24.52 -4.01 -35.22
N VAL A 803 -24.34 -2.78 -34.76
CA VAL A 803 -23.21 -2.35 -33.93
C VAL A 803 -23.72 -2.12 -32.52
N SER A 804 -23.07 -2.72 -31.53
CA SER A 804 -23.44 -2.65 -30.12
C SER A 804 -22.21 -2.46 -29.23
N GLU A 805 -22.40 -2.00 -28.00
CA GLU A 805 -21.28 -1.82 -27.06
C GLU A 805 -20.65 -3.16 -26.67
N TRP A 806 -19.33 -3.16 -26.43
CA TRP A 806 -18.63 -4.38 -26.04
C TRP A 806 -18.85 -4.70 -24.55
N VAL A 807 -19.61 -5.76 -24.27
CA VAL A 807 -19.79 -6.29 -22.91
C VAL A 807 -18.47 -6.90 -22.42
N ARG A 808 -17.72 -6.14 -21.61
CA ARG A 808 -16.52 -6.62 -20.90
C ARG A 808 -16.91 -7.77 -19.97
N GLY A 809 -16.20 -8.90 -20.06
CA GLY A 809 -16.50 -10.09 -19.26
C GLY A 809 -16.25 -11.39 -20.03
N GLY A 810 -16.95 -12.46 -19.66
CA GLY A 810 -16.85 -13.77 -20.33
C GLY A 810 -18.04 -14.06 -21.25
N SER A 811 -17.88 -15.03 -22.15
CA SER A 811 -19.01 -15.69 -22.80
C SER A 811 -19.82 -16.51 -21.78
N LEU A 812 -21.06 -16.85 -22.11
CA LEU A 812 -21.87 -17.74 -21.26
C LEU A 812 -21.17 -19.09 -21.00
N GLN A 813 -20.46 -19.64 -22.00
CA GLN A 813 -19.66 -20.86 -21.86
C GLN A 813 -18.47 -20.64 -20.92
N GLU A 814 -17.66 -19.60 -21.15
CA GLU A 814 -16.45 -19.33 -20.34
C GLU A 814 -16.76 -19.17 -18.86
N VAL A 815 -17.95 -18.65 -18.52
CA VAL A 815 -18.40 -18.52 -17.14
C VAL A 815 -18.99 -19.85 -16.62
N ALA A 816 -19.78 -20.57 -17.42
CA ALA A 816 -20.28 -21.90 -17.05
C ALA A 816 -19.14 -22.91 -16.77
N ASP A 817 -18.04 -22.85 -17.52
CA ASP A 817 -16.82 -23.64 -17.29
C ASP A 817 -16.13 -23.35 -15.94
N THR A 818 -16.45 -22.23 -15.28
CA THR A 818 -15.96 -21.92 -13.92
C THR A 818 -16.82 -22.47 -12.78
N ALA A 819 -17.99 -23.06 -13.07
CA ALA A 819 -18.97 -23.55 -12.09
C ALA A 819 -19.36 -22.47 -11.04
N PRO A 820 -20.04 -21.38 -11.46
CA PRO A 820 -20.45 -20.30 -10.57
C PRO A 820 -21.48 -20.77 -9.53
N SER A 821 -21.55 -20.09 -8.37
CA SER A 821 -22.49 -20.49 -7.33
C SER A 821 -23.96 -20.32 -7.80
N PRO A 822 -24.89 -21.22 -7.40
CA PRO A 822 -26.28 -21.14 -7.86
C PRO A 822 -26.97 -19.82 -7.54
N VAL A 823 -26.67 -19.25 -6.37
CA VAL A 823 -27.18 -17.93 -5.94
C VAL A 823 -26.60 -16.81 -6.80
N GLY A 824 -25.31 -16.89 -7.12
CA GLY A 824 -24.64 -15.97 -8.05
C GLY A 824 -25.25 -16.03 -9.44
N ALA A 825 -25.44 -17.22 -9.99
CA ALA A 825 -26.08 -17.42 -11.30
C ALA A 825 -27.51 -16.85 -11.34
N VAL A 826 -28.35 -17.11 -10.33
CA VAL A 826 -29.71 -16.56 -10.29
C VAL A 826 -29.72 -15.04 -10.13
N ARG A 827 -28.82 -14.47 -9.32
CA ARG A 827 -28.67 -13.01 -9.16
C ARG A 827 -28.23 -12.36 -10.48
N ALA A 828 -27.27 -12.97 -11.17
CA ALA A 828 -26.76 -12.54 -12.48
C ALA A 828 -27.83 -12.56 -13.58
N MET A 829 -28.75 -13.54 -13.57
CA MET A 829 -29.83 -13.64 -14.56
C MET A 829 -30.96 -12.61 -14.40
N GLN A 830 -31.00 -11.83 -13.29
CA GLN A 830 -32.06 -10.85 -13.06
C GLN A 830 -31.99 -9.65 -14.02
N SER A 831 -30.80 -9.26 -14.47
CA SER A 831 -30.60 -8.23 -15.49
C SER A 831 -31.27 -8.59 -16.82
N LEU A 832 -31.04 -9.81 -17.30
CA LEU A 832 -31.60 -10.33 -18.56
C LEU A 832 -33.13 -10.54 -18.47
N ALA A 833 -33.63 -11.03 -17.32
CA ALA A 833 -35.07 -11.17 -17.11
C ALA A 833 -35.79 -9.80 -17.02
N ALA A 834 -35.17 -8.80 -16.38
CA ALA A 834 -35.70 -7.43 -16.33
C ALA A 834 -35.61 -6.70 -17.69
N ALA A 835 -34.62 -7.03 -18.52
CA ALA A 835 -34.53 -6.60 -19.91
C ALA A 835 -35.65 -7.21 -20.77
N ALA A 836 -35.89 -8.52 -20.65
CA ALA A 836 -36.95 -9.20 -21.39
C ALA A 836 -38.34 -8.64 -21.04
N ASP A 837 -38.63 -8.43 -19.76
CA ASP A 837 -39.90 -7.82 -19.34
C ASP A 837 -40.07 -6.37 -19.85
N ALA A 838 -38.98 -5.62 -20.03
CA ALA A 838 -39.02 -4.31 -20.68
C ALA A 838 -39.27 -4.41 -22.19
N ALA A 839 -38.64 -5.36 -22.88
CA ALA A 839 -38.83 -5.60 -24.31
C ALA A 839 -40.24 -6.13 -24.64
N HIS A 840 -40.75 -7.08 -23.87
CA HIS A 840 -42.09 -7.65 -24.04
C HIS A 840 -43.16 -6.59 -23.85
N ARG A 841 -43.00 -5.67 -22.88
CA ARG A 841 -43.87 -4.50 -22.71
C ARG A 841 -43.75 -3.44 -23.82
N ALA A 842 -42.65 -3.45 -24.58
CA ALA A 842 -42.47 -2.64 -25.79
C ALA A 842 -42.93 -3.34 -27.08
N GLY A 843 -43.43 -4.59 -27.00
CA GLY A 843 -43.84 -5.39 -28.16
C GLY A 843 -42.68 -5.95 -28.99
N VAL A 844 -41.53 -6.23 -28.37
CA VAL A 844 -40.32 -6.74 -29.02
C VAL A 844 -39.77 -7.94 -28.24
N ALA A 845 -39.20 -8.93 -28.93
CA ALA A 845 -38.50 -10.06 -28.33
C ALA A 845 -36.97 -9.85 -28.34
N LEU A 846 -36.26 -10.46 -27.39
CA LEU A 846 -34.80 -10.43 -27.29
C LEU A 846 -34.11 -11.37 -28.29
N SER A 847 -34.78 -12.46 -28.68
CA SER A 847 -34.23 -13.52 -29.53
C SER A 847 -33.07 -14.28 -28.88
N ILE A 848 -33.26 -14.73 -27.63
CA ILE A 848 -32.26 -15.55 -26.91
C ILE A 848 -32.38 -17.02 -27.38
N ASP A 849 -31.94 -17.29 -28.60
CA ASP A 849 -31.95 -18.63 -29.21
C ASP A 849 -30.64 -19.41 -29.00
N HIS A 850 -29.50 -18.72 -28.93
CA HIS A 850 -28.16 -19.30 -28.95
C HIS A 850 -27.25 -18.73 -27.85
N PRO A 851 -26.48 -19.57 -27.13
CA PRO A 851 -25.70 -19.15 -25.97
C PRO A 851 -24.60 -18.11 -26.31
N SER A 852 -24.01 -18.13 -27.50
CA SER A 852 -23.03 -17.12 -27.91
C SER A 852 -23.58 -15.69 -28.00
N ARG A 853 -24.91 -15.50 -28.07
CA ARG A 853 -25.52 -14.16 -27.95
C ARG A 853 -25.36 -13.55 -26.56
N VAL A 854 -25.12 -14.38 -25.55
CA VAL A 854 -25.15 -14.03 -24.13
C VAL A 854 -23.73 -13.96 -23.58
N ARG A 855 -23.42 -12.87 -22.88
CA ARG A 855 -22.17 -12.66 -22.15
C ARG A 855 -22.48 -12.30 -20.70
N VAL A 856 -21.57 -12.61 -19.79
CA VAL A 856 -21.66 -12.22 -18.37
C VAL A 856 -20.65 -11.11 -18.13
N SER A 857 -21.10 -9.98 -17.60
CA SER A 857 -20.28 -8.80 -17.41
C SER A 857 -19.30 -8.94 -16.23
N ILE A 858 -18.34 -8.02 -16.11
CA ILE A 858 -17.40 -7.99 -14.97
C ILE A 858 -18.08 -7.59 -13.65
N GLU A 859 -19.24 -6.94 -13.71
CA GLU A 859 -20.14 -6.65 -12.58
C GLU A 859 -20.95 -7.88 -12.15
N GLY A 860 -21.03 -8.90 -13.02
CA GLY A 860 -21.81 -10.11 -12.82
C GLY A 860 -23.23 -10.07 -13.38
N ASP A 861 -23.60 -9.06 -14.18
CA ASP A 861 -24.88 -9.05 -14.89
C ASP A 861 -24.82 -9.96 -16.14
N VAL A 862 -25.89 -10.69 -16.43
CA VAL A 862 -26.03 -11.43 -17.70
C VAL A 862 -26.66 -10.52 -18.76
N VAL A 863 -26.06 -10.48 -19.95
CA VAL A 863 -26.36 -9.47 -20.99
C VAL A 863 -26.54 -10.14 -22.35
N LEU A 864 -27.59 -9.76 -23.08
CA LEU A 864 -27.70 -9.98 -24.52
C LEU A 864 -26.68 -9.08 -25.23
N ALA A 865 -25.52 -9.64 -25.55
CA ALA A 865 -24.37 -8.90 -26.09
C ALA A 865 -24.34 -8.83 -27.63
N TYR A 866 -25.09 -9.71 -28.31
CA TYR A 866 -25.25 -9.71 -29.77
C TYR A 866 -26.73 -9.58 -30.15
N PRO A 867 -27.30 -8.36 -30.03
CA PRO A 867 -28.71 -8.10 -30.32
C PRO A 867 -29.01 -8.17 -31.82
N ALA A 868 -29.88 -9.09 -32.21
CA ALA A 868 -30.55 -9.13 -33.51
C ALA A 868 -31.86 -9.91 -33.37
N THR A 869 -33.00 -9.23 -33.43
CA THR A 869 -34.32 -9.84 -33.16
C THR A 869 -34.86 -10.56 -34.39
N MET A 870 -34.95 -11.90 -34.34
CA MET A 870 -35.43 -12.72 -35.46
C MET A 870 -36.95 -12.57 -35.72
N PRO A 871 -37.47 -12.97 -36.90
CA PRO A 871 -38.89 -12.87 -37.26
C PRO A 871 -39.81 -13.77 -36.42
N ASP A 872 -39.32 -14.94 -36.05
CA ASP A 872 -39.98 -15.97 -35.22
C ASP A 872 -39.80 -15.76 -33.71
N ALA A 873 -38.92 -14.83 -33.31
CA ALA A 873 -38.64 -14.53 -31.91
C ALA A 873 -39.91 -14.09 -31.16
N SER A 874 -40.19 -14.76 -30.04
CA SER A 874 -41.42 -14.59 -29.24
C SER A 874 -41.11 -14.48 -27.74
N PRO A 875 -42.00 -13.88 -26.93
CA PRO A 875 -41.81 -13.77 -25.48
C PRO A 875 -41.58 -15.13 -24.78
N GLN A 876 -42.25 -16.19 -25.26
CA GLN A 876 -42.09 -17.56 -24.78
C GLN A 876 -40.77 -18.21 -25.23
N ALA A 877 -40.21 -17.81 -26.38
CA ALA A 877 -38.85 -18.20 -26.76
C ALA A 877 -37.81 -17.52 -25.85
N ASP A 878 -37.96 -16.23 -25.54
CA ASP A 878 -37.05 -15.53 -24.63
C ASP A 878 -37.06 -16.12 -23.22
N ILE A 879 -38.22 -16.48 -22.67
CA ILE A 879 -38.33 -17.16 -21.37
C ILE A 879 -37.53 -18.47 -21.37
N ARG A 880 -37.63 -19.26 -22.45
CA ARG A 880 -36.85 -20.49 -22.65
C ARG A 880 -35.36 -20.22 -22.79
N GLY A 881 -34.97 -19.15 -23.49
CA GLY A 881 -33.56 -18.73 -23.62
C GLY A 881 -32.94 -18.28 -22.30
N ILE A 882 -33.69 -17.53 -21.47
CA ILE A 882 -33.28 -17.13 -20.11
C ILE A 882 -33.16 -18.38 -19.21
N GLY A 883 -34.12 -19.30 -19.29
CA GLY A 883 -34.05 -20.60 -18.61
C GLY A 883 -32.84 -21.43 -19.02
N ALA A 884 -32.54 -21.47 -20.31
CA ALA A 884 -31.41 -22.19 -20.89
C ALA A 884 -30.07 -21.59 -20.47
N ALA A 885 -29.97 -20.26 -20.42
CA ALA A 885 -28.77 -19.57 -19.93
C ALA A 885 -28.55 -19.78 -18.41
N LEU A 886 -29.61 -19.76 -17.60
CA LEU A 886 -29.52 -20.13 -16.19
C LEU A 886 -29.09 -21.60 -16.01
N TYR A 887 -29.71 -22.52 -16.77
CA TYR A 887 -29.35 -23.94 -16.76
C TYR A 887 -27.88 -24.16 -17.15
N ALA A 888 -27.38 -23.44 -18.16
CA ALA A 888 -25.97 -23.48 -18.56
C ALA A 888 -25.03 -23.00 -17.45
N LEU A 889 -25.34 -21.88 -16.78
CA LEU A 889 -24.55 -21.41 -15.63
C LEU A 889 -24.57 -22.39 -14.45
N LEU A 890 -25.66 -23.14 -14.25
CA LEU A 890 -25.82 -24.08 -13.14
C LEU A 890 -25.09 -25.42 -13.34
N VAL A 891 -25.12 -26.00 -14.55
CA VAL A 891 -24.59 -27.37 -14.80
C VAL A 891 -23.70 -27.51 -16.04
N ASN A 892 -23.27 -26.41 -16.65
CA ASN A 892 -22.39 -26.36 -17.82
C ASN A 892 -22.87 -27.25 -19.00
N ARG A 893 -24.15 -27.08 -19.35
CA ARG A 893 -24.84 -27.78 -20.44
C ARG A 893 -25.91 -26.89 -21.07
N TRP A 894 -26.14 -27.01 -22.38
CA TRP A 894 -27.21 -26.27 -23.07
C TRP A 894 -28.46 -27.16 -23.27
N PRO A 895 -29.65 -26.77 -22.77
CA PRO A 895 -30.84 -27.63 -22.81
C PRO A 895 -31.75 -27.43 -24.04
N LEU A 896 -31.52 -26.39 -24.85
CA LEU A 896 -32.20 -26.19 -26.13
C LEU A 896 -31.42 -26.86 -27.27
N THR A 897 -32.05 -27.03 -28.43
CA THR A 897 -31.43 -27.62 -29.63
C THR A 897 -30.62 -26.59 -30.40
N GLU A 898 -29.31 -26.78 -30.53
CA GLU A 898 -28.46 -25.94 -31.40
C GLU A 898 -28.68 -26.31 -32.86
N SER A 899 -28.94 -25.30 -33.71
CA SER A 899 -29.43 -25.50 -35.08
C SER A 899 -28.35 -25.72 -36.16
N SER A 900 -27.07 -25.45 -35.88
CA SER A 900 -25.95 -25.79 -36.78
C SER A 900 -24.57 -25.61 -36.13
N VAL A 901 -24.16 -24.36 -35.92
CA VAL A 901 -22.85 -24.00 -35.34
C VAL A 901 -22.88 -24.37 -33.85
N ARG A 902 -21.98 -25.24 -33.42
CA ARG A 902 -21.90 -25.64 -32.01
C ARG A 902 -21.35 -24.50 -31.17
N SER A 903 -21.99 -24.21 -30.05
CA SER A 903 -21.56 -23.15 -29.14
C SER A 903 -20.27 -23.45 -28.37
N GLY A 904 -19.92 -24.73 -28.24
CA GLY A 904 -18.90 -25.24 -27.33
C GLY A 904 -19.47 -25.87 -26.05
N LEU A 905 -20.69 -25.50 -25.65
CA LEU A 905 -21.43 -26.20 -24.59
C LEU A 905 -21.85 -27.59 -25.09
N ALA A 906 -21.86 -28.58 -24.18
CA ALA A 906 -22.43 -29.89 -24.47
C ALA A 906 -23.96 -29.89 -24.25
N PRO A 907 -24.75 -30.66 -25.02
CA PRO A 907 -26.18 -30.78 -24.81
C PRO A 907 -26.53 -31.32 -23.42
N ALA A 908 -27.61 -30.81 -22.83
CA ALA A 908 -28.14 -31.33 -21.57
C ALA A 908 -28.58 -32.79 -21.68
N GLU A 909 -28.35 -33.54 -20.60
CA GLU A 909 -28.95 -34.87 -20.44
C GLU A 909 -30.47 -34.75 -20.37
N ARG A 910 -31.18 -35.70 -20.98
CA ARG A 910 -32.64 -35.73 -21.05
C ARG A 910 -33.19 -36.96 -20.36
N ASP A 911 -34.33 -36.80 -19.71
CA ASP A 911 -35.06 -37.87 -19.04
C ASP A 911 -35.81 -38.79 -20.03
N SER A 912 -36.54 -39.77 -19.51
CA SER A 912 -37.34 -40.70 -20.31
C SER A 912 -38.54 -40.06 -21.04
N THR A 913 -38.84 -38.78 -20.79
CA THR A 913 -39.86 -37.99 -21.49
C THR A 913 -39.25 -37.03 -22.52
N GLY A 914 -37.91 -36.96 -22.61
CA GLY A 914 -37.18 -36.06 -23.49
C GLY A 914 -36.95 -34.65 -22.92
N GLN A 915 -37.34 -34.40 -21.66
CA GLN A 915 -37.12 -33.12 -20.98
C GLN A 915 -35.73 -33.05 -20.36
N PRO A 916 -35.11 -31.86 -20.22
CA PRO A 916 -33.80 -31.74 -19.58
C PRO A 916 -33.87 -32.19 -18.12
N VAL A 917 -32.88 -32.98 -17.68
CA VAL A 917 -32.77 -33.49 -16.30
C VAL A 917 -32.66 -32.31 -15.32
N GLU A 918 -33.32 -32.40 -14.18
CA GLU A 918 -33.33 -31.30 -13.21
C GLU A 918 -31.93 -31.03 -12.61
N PRO A 919 -31.44 -29.77 -12.56
CA PRO A 919 -30.10 -29.44 -12.04
C PRO A 919 -29.78 -30.02 -10.66
N MET A 920 -30.73 -30.00 -9.71
CA MET A 920 -30.58 -30.60 -8.37
C MET A 920 -30.33 -32.12 -8.38
N ILE A 921 -30.67 -32.82 -9.47
CA ILE A 921 -30.37 -34.25 -9.66
C ILE A 921 -28.90 -34.43 -10.12
N ILE A 922 -28.38 -33.47 -10.89
CA ILE A 922 -27.00 -33.45 -11.41
C ILE A 922 -26.03 -33.00 -10.31
N ASP A 923 -26.35 -31.91 -9.61
CA ASP A 923 -25.65 -31.42 -8.42
C ASP A 923 -26.65 -31.11 -7.29
N ARG A 924 -26.60 -31.91 -6.22
CA ARG A 924 -27.43 -31.77 -5.03
C ARG A 924 -27.15 -30.49 -4.22
N GLY A 925 -26.05 -29.78 -4.51
CA GLY A 925 -25.76 -28.46 -3.94
C GLY A 925 -26.66 -27.35 -4.48
N ILE A 926 -27.40 -27.58 -5.57
CA ILE A 926 -28.29 -26.58 -6.17
C ILE A 926 -29.62 -26.53 -5.40
N PRO A 927 -30.01 -25.37 -4.81
CA PRO A 927 -31.28 -25.25 -4.09
C PRO A 927 -32.49 -25.55 -4.99
N PHE A 928 -33.45 -26.33 -4.48
CA PHE A 928 -34.66 -26.75 -5.21
C PHE A 928 -35.38 -25.60 -5.97
N GLN A 929 -35.51 -24.42 -5.35
CA GLN A 929 -36.19 -23.29 -6.00
C GLN A 929 -35.42 -22.76 -7.23
N ILE A 930 -34.09 -22.74 -7.17
CA ILE A 930 -33.22 -22.33 -8.28
C ILE A 930 -33.29 -23.37 -9.40
N SER A 931 -33.18 -24.64 -9.03
CA SER A 931 -33.29 -25.80 -9.92
C SER A 931 -34.62 -25.84 -10.67
N ALA A 932 -35.74 -25.75 -9.93
CA ALA A 932 -37.09 -25.79 -10.50
C ALA A 932 -37.37 -24.61 -11.43
N VAL A 933 -36.86 -23.41 -11.15
CA VAL A 933 -37.01 -22.24 -12.04
C VAL A 933 -36.25 -22.43 -13.34
N ALA A 934 -35.03 -22.97 -13.31
CA ALA A 934 -34.25 -23.23 -14.52
C ALA A 934 -34.96 -24.23 -15.46
N VAL A 935 -35.47 -25.35 -14.93
CA VAL A 935 -36.19 -26.37 -15.73
C VAL A 935 -37.52 -25.83 -16.25
N ARG A 936 -38.34 -25.22 -15.39
CA ARG A 936 -39.69 -24.72 -15.75
C ARG A 936 -39.67 -23.53 -16.70
N ALA A 937 -38.57 -22.80 -16.78
CA ALA A 937 -38.39 -21.76 -17.79
C ALA A 937 -38.12 -22.36 -19.19
N VAL A 938 -37.47 -23.54 -19.27
CA VAL A 938 -37.14 -24.22 -20.54
C VAL A 938 -38.31 -25.06 -21.08
N GLN A 939 -39.11 -25.67 -20.21
CA GLN A 939 -40.28 -26.47 -20.58
C GLN A 939 -41.42 -25.62 -21.15
N GLU A 940 -42.04 -26.05 -22.27
CA GLU A 940 -43.13 -25.31 -22.92
C GLU A 940 -44.38 -25.16 -22.01
N ASP A 941 -44.72 -26.23 -21.27
CA ASP A 941 -45.80 -26.23 -20.27
C ASP A 941 -45.33 -25.95 -18.83
N GLY A 942 -44.10 -25.46 -18.63
CA GLY A 942 -43.48 -25.26 -17.30
C GLY A 942 -44.16 -24.21 -16.40
N GLY A 943 -45.20 -23.54 -16.90
CA GLY A 943 -46.06 -22.62 -16.14
C GLY A 943 -45.58 -21.18 -16.05
N ILE A 944 -44.33 -20.88 -16.45
CA ILE A 944 -43.76 -19.52 -16.42
C ILE A 944 -44.17 -18.77 -17.71
N ARG A 945 -45.26 -17.99 -17.64
CA ARG A 945 -45.89 -17.37 -18.83
C ARG A 945 -45.45 -15.93 -19.16
N SER A 946 -44.64 -15.28 -18.32
CA SER A 946 -44.08 -13.94 -18.62
C SER A 946 -42.68 -13.75 -18.03
N ALA A 947 -41.88 -12.87 -18.64
CA ALA A 947 -40.56 -12.49 -18.11
C ALA A 947 -40.64 -11.82 -16.73
N SER A 948 -41.71 -11.07 -16.44
CA SER A 948 -42.02 -10.55 -15.09
C SER A 948 -42.24 -11.67 -14.07
N THR A 949 -42.92 -12.75 -14.46
CA THR A 949 -43.11 -13.93 -13.60
C THR A 949 -41.77 -14.60 -13.33
N LEU A 950 -40.94 -14.76 -14.35
CA LEU A 950 -39.58 -15.31 -14.21
C LEU A 950 -38.71 -14.44 -13.29
N LEU A 951 -38.68 -13.11 -13.50
CA LEU A 951 -37.93 -12.17 -12.66
C LEU A 951 -38.35 -12.26 -11.18
N ASN A 952 -39.66 -12.30 -10.90
CA ASN A 952 -40.18 -12.46 -9.53
C ASN A 952 -39.73 -13.79 -8.91
N LEU A 953 -39.72 -14.89 -9.68
CA LEU A 953 -39.26 -16.20 -9.21
C LEU A 953 -37.74 -16.23 -8.96
N LEU A 954 -36.93 -15.60 -9.81
CA LEU A 954 -35.48 -15.45 -9.59
C LEU A 954 -35.21 -14.63 -8.32
N GLN A 955 -35.94 -13.53 -8.10
CA GLN A 955 -35.84 -12.70 -6.90
C GLN A 955 -36.25 -13.45 -5.63
N GLN A 956 -37.34 -14.21 -5.67
CA GLN A 956 -37.77 -15.07 -4.56
C GLN A 956 -36.73 -16.15 -4.25
N ALA A 957 -36.19 -16.82 -5.26
CA ALA A 957 -35.17 -17.85 -5.08
C ALA A 957 -33.88 -17.30 -4.44
N THR A 958 -33.40 -16.11 -4.84
CA THR A 958 -32.31 -15.43 -4.11
C THR A 958 -32.70 -15.10 -2.67
N ALA A 959 -33.89 -14.52 -2.43
CA ALA A 959 -34.33 -14.11 -1.09
C ALA A 959 -34.62 -15.28 -0.13
N VAL A 960 -34.71 -16.51 -0.63
CA VAL A 960 -34.77 -17.75 0.17
C VAL A 960 -33.37 -18.36 0.35
N ALA A 961 -32.52 -18.33 -0.67
CA ALA A 961 -31.13 -18.76 -0.54
C ALA A 961 -30.37 -17.90 0.50
N ASP A 962 -30.48 -16.58 0.41
CA ASP A 962 -29.88 -15.60 1.34
C ASP A 962 -30.34 -15.80 2.81
N ARG A 963 -31.45 -16.53 3.06
CA ARG A 963 -31.89 -16.94 4.41
C ARG A 963 -31.40 -18.32 4.81
N THR A 964 -31.23 -19.22 3.83
CA THR A 964 -30.88 -20.61 4.05
C THR A 964 -29.38 -20.78 4.29
N GLU A 965 -28.53 -19.90 3.75
CA GLU A 965 -27.08 -19.89 4.03
C GLU A 965 -26.74 -19.67 5.52
N VAL A 966 -27.67 -19.19 6.33
CA VAL A 966 -27.53 -19.06 7.80
C VAL A 966 -27.67 -20.43 8.50
N LEU A 967 -28.24 -21.43 7.84
CA LEU A 967 -28.42 -22.79 8.32
C LEU A 967 -27.47 -23.73 7.58
N GLY A 968 -26.35 -24.09 8.23
CA GLY A 968 -25.34 -24.95 7.64
C GLY A 968 -25.90 -26.33 7.19
N PRO A 969 -25.33 -26.95 6.14
CA PRO A 969 -25.80 -28.25 5.65
C PRO A 969 -25.77 -29.33 6.74
N ILE A 970 -26.83 -30.12 6.80
CA ILE A 970 -26.87 -31.36 7.58
C ILE A 970 -26.24 -32.45 6.71
N ASP A 971 -25.03 -32.89 7.06
CA ASP A 971 -24.35 -34.00 6.37
C ASP A 971 -25.09 -35.32 6.62
N ASP A 972 -25.80 -35.81 5.60
CA ASP A 972 -26.44 -37.13 5.62
C ASP A 972 -25.39 -38.26 5.58
N SER A 973 -25.01 -38.73 6.77
CA SER A 973 -24.34 -40.02 7.06
C SER A 973 -23.05 -40.34 6.27
N PRO A 974 -21.85 -40.10 6.84
CA PRO A 974 -20.60 -40.51 6.21
C PRO A 974 -20.50 -42.05 6.10
N ALA A 975 -19.97 -42.52 4.96
CA ALA A 975 -19.77 -43.94 4.67
C ALA A 975 -18.88 -44.66 5.72
N PRO A 976 -19.09 -45.96 5.99
CA PRO A 976 -18.47 -46.65 7.12
C PRO A 976 -16.94 -46.72 6.99
N ALA A 977 -16.25 -45.99 7.87
CA ALA A 977 -14.80 -46.06 8.01
C ALA A 977 -14.38 -47.40 8.62
N THR A 978 -13.31 -48.01 8.09
CA THR A 978 -12.75 -49.24 8.63
C THR A 978 -12.24 -49.05 10.06
N ALA A 979 -12.53 -50.00 10.94
CA ALA A 979 -12.25 -49.93 12.37
C ALA A 979 -10.78 -49.59 12.67
N ARG A 980 -10.59 -48.51 13.43
CA ARG A 980 -9.46 -48.32 14.34
C ARG A 980 -10.01 -48.22 15.75
N GLU A 981 -9.32 -48.83 16.69
CA GLU A 981 -9.76 -48.91 18.08
C GLU A 981 -9.84 -47.50 18.70
N SER A 982 -11.04 -47.14 19.17
CA SER A 982 -11.30 -45.88 19.82
C SER A 982 -10.84 -45.95 21.28
N ALA A 983 -9.55 -45.68 21.51
CA ALA A 983 -9.12 -45.20 22.82
C ALA A 983 -9.95 -43.95 23.16
N ALA A 984 -10.58 -43.93 24.34
CA ALA A 984 -11.43 -42.82 24.75
C ALA A 984 -10.62 -41.50 24.80
N PRO A 985 -11.20 -40.36 24.39
CA PRO A 985 -10.46 -39.10 24.34
C PRO A 985 -10.18 -38.60 25.77
N ASP A 986 -8.91 -38.55 26.16
CA ASP A 986 -8.47 -37.96 27.43
C ASP A 986 -8.96 -36.52 27.58
N GLU A 987 -9.98 -36.31 28.41
CA GLU A 987 -10.65 -35.03 28.63
C GLU A 987 -9.68 -33.98 29.22
N GLU A 988 -8.70 -34.46 29.99
CA GLU A 988 -7.48 -33.77 30.41
C GLU A 988 -6.78 -33.01 29.26
N THR A 989 -6.69 -33.58 28.05
CA THR A 989 -5.96 -32.97 26.93
C THR A 989 -6.70 -31.77 26.33
N PHE A 990 -8.04 -31.84 26.26
CA PHE A 990 -8.89 -30.71 25.90
C PHE A 990 -8.90 -29.64 26.99
N ALA A 991 -8.95 -30.03 28.27
CA ALA A 991 -8.85 -29.11 29.40
C ALA A 991 -7.50 -28.37 29.41
N ARG A 992 -6.38 -29.07 29.21
CA ARG A 992 -5.03 -28.48 29.09
C ARG A 992 -4.94 -27.56 27.86
N ARG A 993 -5.49 -27.94 26.70
CA ARG A 993 -5.57 -27.04 25.52
C ARG A 993 -6.36 -25.77 25.81
N ARG A 994 -7.56 -25.88 26.40
CA ARG A 994 -8.41 -24.73 26.75
C ARG A 994 -7.75 -23.84 27.79
N ARG A 995 -7.07 -24.41 28.80
CA ARG A 995 -6.30 -23.66 29.80
C ARG A 995 -5.11 -22.93 29.16
N ASN A 996 -4.35 -23.57 28.29
CA ASN A 996 -3.23 -22.93 27.60
C ASN A 996 -3.70 -21.87 26.59
N LEU A 997 -4.87 -22.04 25.97
CA LEU A 997 -5.51 -21.03 25.12
C LEU A 997 -5.96 -19.80 25.94
N LEU A 998 -6.55 -20.02 27.12
CA LEU A 998 -6.93 -18.95 28.06
C LEU A 998 -5.69 -18.22 28.62
N ILE A 999 -4.60 -18.93 28.90
CA ILE A 999 -3.31 -18.33 29.26
C ILE A 999 -2.73 -17.51 28.09
N GLY A 1000 -2.87 -17.99 26.85
CA GLY A 1000 -2.46 -17.25 25.65
C GLY A 1000 -3.29 -15.97 25.41
N MET A 1001 -4.61 -16.05 25.55
CA MET A 1001 -5.49 -14.88 25.53
C MET A 1001 -5.20 -13.92 26.69
N GLY A 1002 -4.97 -14.45 27.90
CA GLY A 1002 -4.61 -13.67 29.08
C GLY A 1002 -3.27 -12.95 28.91
N ALA A 1003 -2.27 -13.60 28.33
CA ALA A 1003 -0.99 -12.99 27.98
C ALA A 1003 -1.14 -11.91 26.90
N GLY A 1004 -1.94 -12.17 25.86
CA GLY A 1004 -2.25 -11.16 24.83
C GLY A 1004 -2.97 -9.94 25.41
N LEU A 1005 -3.97 -10.16 26.26
CA LEU A 1005 -4.71 -9.09 26.95
C LEU A 1005 -3.83 -8.34 27.96
N ALA A 1006 -2.95 -9.05 28.68
CA ALA A 1006 -1.97 -8.43 29.58
C ALA A 1006 -0.93 -7.59 28.82
N VAL A 1007 -0.45 -8.05 27.65
CA VAL A 1007 0.42 -7.24 26.78
C VAL A 1007 -0.32 -6.02 26.24
N ILE A 1008 -1.61 -6.15 25.88
CA ILE A 1008 -2.44 -5.00 25.49
C ILE A 1008 -2.63 -4.03 26.66
N ILE A 1009 -2.93 -4.50 27.87
CA ILE A 1009 -3.10 -3.67 29.07
C ILE A 1009 -1.78 -2.99 29.44
N VAL A 1010 -0.64 -3.69 29.43
CA VAL A 1010 0.69 -3.11 29.65
C VAL A 1010 1.03 -2.10 28.56
N ALA A 1011 0.74 -2.38 27.29
CA ALA A 1011 0.92 -1.41 26.20
C ALA A 1011 0.03 -0.16 26.37
N LEU A 1012 -1.22 -0.32 26.82
CA LEU A 1012 -2.14 0.78 27.11
C LEU A 1012 -1.72 1.59 28.36
N LEU A 1013 -1.14 0.94 29.38
CA LEU A 1013 -0.60 1.60 30.57
C LEU A 1013 0.72 2.33 30.26
N VAL A 1014 1.59 1.76 29.43
CA VAL A 1014 2.80 2.43 28.90
C VAL A 1014 2.39 3.62 28.02
N LEU A 1015 1.40 3.44 27.13
CA LEU A 1015 0.80 4.51 26.33
C LEU A 1015 0.27 5.64 27.23
N ALA A 1016 -0.56 5.32 28.23
CA ALA A 1016 -1.10 6.30 29.16
C ALA A 1016 0.00 6.99 29.99
N SER A 1017 1.04 6.26 30.41
CA SER A 1017 2.18 6.81 31.16
C SER A 1017 3.02 7.76 30.29
N VAL A 1018 3.26 7.41 29.01
CA VAL A 1018 3.98 8.26 28.05
C VAL A 1018 3.16 9.50 27.70
N VAL A 1019 1.86 9.36 27.42
CA VAL A 1019 0.93 10.48 27.18
C VAL A 1019 0.88 11.41 28.41
N SER A 1020 0.76 10.86 29.62
CA SER A 1020 0.81 11.63 30.87
C SER A 1020 2.15 12.37 31.05
N LYS A 1021 3.29 11.74 30.76
CA LYS A 1021 4.62 12.38 30.79
C LYS A 1021 4.88 13.41 29.69
N ILE A 1022 4.05 13.43 28.64
CA ILE A 1022 4.08 14.44 27.56
C ILE A 1022 3.17 15.63 27.90
N PHE A 1023 1.93 15.38 28.33
CA PHE A 1023 0.94 16.44 28.55
C PHE A 1023 0.86 16.97 29.99
N GLY A 1024 1.41 16.27 30.98
CA GLY A 1024 1.30 16.65 32.40
C GLY A 1024 1.87 18.01 32.79
N ASN A 1025 2.77 18.58 31.97
CA ASN A 1025 3.35 19.91 32.19
C ASN A 1025 2.66 21.03 31.36
N VAL A 1026 1.65 20.71 30.54
CA VAL A 1026 0.95 21.69 29.67
C VAL A 1026 -0.07 22.55 30.46
N GLY A 1027 -0.18 22.33 31.78
CA GLY A 1027 -0.96 23.19 32.70
C GLY A 1027 -0.30 24.53 33.06
N GLY A 1028 0.96 24.77 32.66
CA GLY A 1028 1.61 26.07 32.80
C GLY A 1028 1.19 27.03 31.69
N GLY A 1029 0.75 28.23 32.04
CA GLY A 1029 0.34 29.25 31.07
C GLY A 1029 1.49 29.73 30.18
N LEU A 1030 1.24 29.85 28.88
CA LEU A 1030 2.19 30.35 27.88
C LEU A 1030 2.59 31.81 28.17
N ASN A 1031 3.85 32.04 28.51
CA ASN A 1031 4.41 33.39 28.68
C ASN A 1031 4.69 34.05 27.33
N LYS A 1032 4.48 35.36 27.26
CA LYS A 1032 4.61 36.13 26.00
C LYS A 1032 6.04 36.17 25.46
N ASP A 1033 7.02 35.91 26.30
CA ASP A 1033 8.45 35.99 25.96
C ASP A 1033 8.88 34.85 25.01
N GLU A 1034 8.20 33.70 25.04
CA GLU A 1034 8.45 32.58 24.12
C GLU A 1034 7.97 32.84 22.68
N LEU A 1035 7.19 33.91 22.44
CA LEU A 1035 6.58 34.22 21.14
C LEU A 1035 7.42 35.12 20.23
N GLY A 1036 8.58 35.63 20.69
CA GLY A 1036 9.62 36.22 19.83
C GLY A 1036 9.26 37.50 19.04
N LEU A 1037 8.15 38.16 19.37
CA LEU A 1037 7.67 39.36 18.66
C LEU A 1037 8.20 40.65 19.31
N ASN A 1038 9.27 41.23 18.73
CA ASN A 1038 9.65 42.63 18.98
C ASN A 1038 10.11 43.33 17.70
N GLY A 1039 9.45 44.45 17.38
CA GLY A 1039 9.95 45.47 16.46
C GLY A 1039 10.69 46.58 17.24
N PRO A 1040 11.46 47.45 16.58
CA PRO A 1040 12.35 48.38 17.27
C PRO A 1040 11.63 49.63 17.83
N SER A 1041 12.14 50.06 18.99
CA SER A 1041 12.14 51.44 19.51
C SER A 1041 10.93 52.01 20.27
N SER A 1042 11.30 52.91 21.19
CA SER A 1042 10.50 53.88 21.96
C SER A 1042 9.75 53.38 23.20
N SER A 1043 9.80 54.21 24.24
CA SER A 1043 9.46 53.92 25.63
C SER A 1043 8.05 54.33 26.01
N THR A 1044 7.35 53.50 26.80
CA THR A 1044 6.41 53.96 27.83
C THR A 1044 6.40 52.94 28.97
N SER A 1045 6.21 53.41 30.20
CA SER A 1045 6.38 52.65 31.44
C SER A 1045 5.41 51.47 31.58
N ALA A 1046 5.92 50.31 31.99
CA ALA A 1046 5.16 49.21 32.57
C ALA A 1046 5.83 48.77 33.88
N SER A 1047 5.03 48.34 34.86
CA SER A 1047 5.48 48.07 36.24
C SER A 1047 6.47 46.90 36.34
N ALA A 1048 7.55 47.09 37.11
CA ALA A 1048 8.42 46.00 37.50
C ALA A 1048 7.69 44.94 38.35
N PRO A 1049 8.07 43.66 38.29
CA PRO A 1049 7.63 42.66 39.27
C PRO A 1049 8.14 43.06 40.66
N SER A 1050 7.32 42.85 41.69
CA SER A 1050 7.65 43.24 43.06
C SER A 1050 8.85 42.43 43.60
N SER A 1051 9.97 43.12 43.81
CA SER A 1051 11.05 42.63 44.67
C SER A 1051 10.52 42.36 46.08
N ALA A 1052 11.07 41.36 46.77
CA ALA A 1052 10.80 41.17 48.19
C ALA A 1052 11.13 42.45 48.99
N ALA A 1053 10.37 42.72 50.06
CA ALA A 1053 10.59 43.91 50.87
C ALA A 1053 11.98 43.84 51.55
N ALA A 1054 12.66 44.98 51.65
CA ALA A 1054 13.99 45.06 52.26
C ALA A 1054 13.97 44.48 53.69
N GLY A 1055 14.95 43.63 54.00
CA GLY A 1055 15.05 42.92 55.28
C GLY A 1055 13.98 41.84 55.54
N SER A 1056 13.06 41.53 54.62
CA SER A 1056 12.03 40.51 54.82
C SER A 1056 12.57 39.08 54.71
N VAL A 1057 11.96 38.15 55.46
CA VAL A 1057 12.25 36.72 55.37
C VAL A 1057 11.56 36.14 54.12
N VAL A 1058 12.32 35.45 53.28
CA VAL A 1058 11.88 34.87 52.02
C VAL A 1058 11.99 33.35 52.12
N LYS A 1059 10.88 32.69 52.46
CA LYS A 1059 10.84 31.22 52.51
C LYS A 1059 10.97 30.64 51.09
N PRO A 1060 11.92 29.71 50.84
CA PRO A 1060 12.02 29.03 49.54
C PRO A 1060 10.74 28.26 49.19
N THR A 1061 10.42 28.20 47.89
CA THR A 1061 9.25 27.45 47.38
C THR A 1061 9.56 25.99 47.07
N LYS A 1062 10.85 25.65 46.93
CA LYS A 1062 11.32 24.30 46.63
C LYS A 1062 12.80 24.15 47.00
N ALA A 1063 13.18 22.98 47.52
CA ALA A 1063 14.55 22.53 47.66
C ALA A 1063 14.77 21.26 46.83
N THR A 1064 15.95 21.13 46.22
CA THR A 1064 16.40 19.91 45.51
C THR A 1064 17.90 19.72 45.72
N VAL A 1065 18.34 18.48 45.95
CA VAL A 1065 19.77 18.18 46.10
C VAL A 1065 20.51 18.44 44.78
N TYR A 1066 21.72 18.98 44.91
CA TYR A 1066 22.65 19.25 43.83
C TYR A 1066 23.97 18.51 44.09
N SER A 1067 24.16 17.42 43.35
CA SER A 1067 25.41 16.68 43.23
C SER A 1067 25.84 16.71 41.76
N PRO A 1068 26.96 17.36 41.40
CA PRO A 1068 27.50 17.33 40.04
C PRO A 1068 28.27 16.03 39.76
N ASP A 1069 28.86 15.42 40.78
CA ASP A 1069 29.72 14.23 40.68
C ASP A 1069 29.05 13.01 41.34
N GLY A 1070 28.14 12.36 40.59
CA GLY A 1070 27.46 11.13 41.03
C GLY A 1070 26.08 11.35 41.66
N ASP A 1071 25.48 10.24 42.12
CA ASP A 1071 24.10 10.24 42.65
C ASP A 1071 23.93 11.17 43.87
N ALA A 1072 22.70 11.65 44.05
CA ALA A 1072 22.36 12.69 45.01
C ALA A 1072 21.82 12.12 46.34
N ASP A 1073 22.48 12.45 47.44
CA ASP A 1073 22.25 11.90 48.77
C ASP A 1073 20.84 12.23 49.28
N ASN A 1074 20.05 11.20 49.61
CA ASN A 1074 18.70 11.32 50.18
C ASN A 1074 17.79 12.32 49.44
N ALA A 1075 17.87 12.41 48.12
CA ALA A 1075 17.22 13.47 47.33
C ALA A 1075 15.69 13.61 47.50
N SER A 1076 15.01 12.59 48.04
CA SER A 1076 13.59 12.65 48.41
C SER A 1076 13.29 13.47 49.67
N THR A 1077 14.23 13.62 50.61
CA THR A 1077 14.05 14.41 51.85
C THR A 1077 14.49 15.86 51.71
N ALA A 1078 15.00 16.29 50.55
CA ALA A 1078 15.50 17.65 50.29
C ALA A 1078 14.56 18.78 50.75
N GLY A 1079 13.23 18.56 50.63
CA GLY A 1079 12.21 19.53 51.05
C GLY A 1079 12.07 19.71 52.56
N GLN A 1080 12.59 18.80 53.38
CA GLN A 1080 12.53 18.90 54.84
C GLN A 1080 13.36 20.06 55.37
N ALA A 1081 14.52 20.33 54.76
CA ALA A 1081 15.38 21.47 55.11
C ALA A 1081 14.78 22.86 54.85
N ILE A 1082 13.50 22.94 54.43
CA ILE A 1082 12.73 24.19 54.27
C ILE A 1082 11.25 24.00 54.66
N ASP A 1083 10.84 22.93 55.34
CA ASP A 1083 9.41 22.68 55.60
C ASP A 1083 8.85 23.55 56.74
N GLY A 1084 9.69 23.94 57.71
CA GLY A 1084 9.34 24.74 58.89
C GLY A 1084 9.22 23.94 60.19
N ASP A 1085 9.53 22.65 60.18
CA ASP A 1085 9.53 21.76 61.34
C ASP A 1085 10.98 21.49 61.80
N PRO A 1086 11.42 21.99 62.98
CA PRO A 1086 12.78 21.79 63.48
C PRO A 1086 13.09 20.33 63.89
N THR A 1087 12.16 19.39 63.68
CA THR A 1087 12.35 17.95 63.94
C THR A 1087 12.61 17.12 62.67
N THR A 1088 12.37 17.66 61.47
CA THR A 1088 12.70 17.03 60.18
C THR A 1088 14.05 17.56 59.67
N ALA A 1089 14.74 16.81 58.80
CA ALA A 1089 16.01 17.26 58.22
C ALA A 1089 16.36 16.51 56.94
N TRP A 1090 16.87 17.24 55.94
CA TRP A 1090 17.68 16.59 54.90
C TRP A 1090 19.07 16.29 55.48
N ALA A 1091 19.65 15.15 55.09
CA ALA A 1091 21.00 14.77 55.49
C ALA A 1091 21.74 14.09 54.32
N THR A 1092 23.06 14.24 54.30
CA THR A 1092 23.93 13.46 53.41
C THR A 1092 23.87 11.97 53.80
N GLU A 1093 24.41 11.10 52.94
CA GLU A 1093 24.72 9.74 53.36
C GLU A 1093 25.84 9.72 54.41
N VAL A 1094 26.06 8.55 55.00
CA VAL A 1094 27.14 8.31 55.98
C VAL A 1094 28.37 7.80 55.24
N TYR A 1095 29.35 8.68 55.07
CA TYR A 1095 30.60 8.33 54.40
C TYR A 1095 31.53 7.58 55.36
N THR A 1096 32.28 6.61 54.84
CA THR A 1096 33.30 5.87 55.61
C THR A 1096 34.62 6.64 55.73
N ASP A 1097 34.88 7.55 54.79
CA ASP A 1097 36.11 8.33 54.76
C ASP A 1097 36.05 9.50 55.75
N ALA A 1098 37.21 9.85 56.32
CA ALA A 1098 37.32 10.96 57.26
C ALA A 1098 37.17 12.35 56.62
N VAL A 1099 37.43 12.47 55.31
CA VAL A 1099 37.30 13.71 54.53
C VAL A 1099 36.81 13.36 53.11
N PRO A 1100 35.51 13.06 52.91
CA PRO A 1100 34.98 12.62 51.62
C PRO A 1100 34.86 13.78 50.60
N PHE A 1101 34.63 15.01 51.05
CA PHE A 1101 34.59 16.19 50.15
C PHE A 1101 35.84 17.04 50.38
N PRO A 1102 36.62 17.41 49.34
CA PRO A 1102 36.35 17.24 47.91
C PRO A 1102 36.91 15.95 47.27
N ASN A 1103 37.40 14.98 48.06
CA ASN A 1103 38.23 13.87 47.57
C ASN A 1103 37.47 12.75 46.81
N PHE A 1104 36.19 12.54 47.14
CA PHE A 1104 35.33 11.46 46.63
C PHE A 1104 34.19 12.00 45.75
N LYS A 1105 33.49 13.04 46.22
CA LYS A 1105 32.73 14.01 45.40
C LYS A 1105 33.37 15.39 45.60
N GLN A 1106 33.31 16.31 44.64
CA GLN A 1106 33.77 17.71 44.86
C GLN A 1106 33.01 18.41 46.00
N GLY A 1107 31.79 17.96 46.28
CA GLY A 1107 30.89 18.46 47.32
C GLY A 1107 29.45 18.11 46.98
N GLU A 1108 28.51 18.57 47.79
CA GLU A 1108 27.08 18.36 47.58
C GLU A 1108 26.26 19.46 48.26
N GLY A 1109 25.07 19.79 47.76
CA GLY A 1109 24.30 20.90 48.32
C GLY A 1109 22.80 20.87 48.09
N LEU A 1110 22.10 21.86 48.63
CA LEU A 1110 20.68 22.10 48.35
C LEU A 1110 20.52 23.32 47.46
N MET A 1111 19.94 23.12 46.27
CA MET A 1111 19.47 24.19 45.41
C MET A 1111 18.06 24.60 45.85
N LEU A 1112 17.93 25.86 46.28
CA LEU A 1112 16.70 26.47 46.78
C LEU A 1112 16.12 27.41 45.71
N GLN A 1113 14.85 27.24 45.39
CA GLN A 1113 14.11 28.16 44.52
C GLN A 1113 13.37 29.20 45.37
N LEU A 1114 13.50 30.48 45.02
CA LEU A 1114 12.85 31.59 45.73
C LEU A 1114 11.56 32.02 45.01
N PRO A 1115 10.53 32.49 45.73
CA PRO A 1115 9.24 32.91 45.13
C PRO A 1115 9.36 34.13 44.20
N SER A 1116 10.36 34.98 44.41
CA SER A 1116 10.71 36.10 43.54
C SER A 1116 12.21 36.39 43.58
N ALA A 1117 12.72 37.07 42.55
CA ALA A 1117 14.13 37.40 42.45
C ALA A 1117 14.53 38.35 43.60
N THR A 1118 15.39 37.88 44.50
CA THR A 1118 15.69 38.52 45.78
C THR A 1118 17.18 38.82 45.91
N VAL A 1119 17.53 40.03 46.37
CA VAL A 1119 18.90 40.37 46.78
C VAL A 1119 19.12 39.79 48.17
N ILE A 1120 20.06 38.84 48.31
CA ILE A 1120 20.25 38.07 49.55
C ILE A 1120 21.16 38.83 50.52
N GLY A 1121 20.67 39.12 51.72
CA GLY A 1121 21.43 39.76 52.80
C GLY A 1121 22.05 38.75 53.78
N GLN A 1122 21.31 37.70 54.13
CA GLN A 1122 21.83 36.58 54.91
C GLN A 1122 21.06 35.28 54.66
N VAL A 1123 21.73 34.15 54.95
CA VAL A 1123 21.15 32.80 54.96
C VAL A 1123 21.41 32.19 56.33
N THR A 1124 20.38 31.61 56.91
CA THR A 1124 20.40 30.99 58.24
C THR A 1124 20.22 29.48 58.08
N ILE A 1125 21.05 28.68 58.75
CA ILE A 1125 21.07 27.22 58.65
C ILE A 1125 21.13 26.62 60.05
N ASP A 1126 20.14 25.79 60.39
CA ASP A 1126 20.15 24.94 61.57
C ASP A 1126 20.69 23.54 61.22
N THR A 1127 21.71 23.08 61.94
CA THR A 1127 22.39 21.79 61.66
C THR A 1127 22.76 21.03 62.94
N PRO A 1128 22.78 19.68 62.95
CA PRO A 1128 23.36 18.90 64.05
C PRO A 1128 24.87 18.69 63.87
N SER A 1129 25.43 19.09 62.73
CA SER A 1129 26.80 18.74 62.32
C SER A 1129 27.85 19.74 62.84
N SER A 1130 29.05 19.23 63.11
CA SER A 1130 30.20 20.01 63.55
C SER A 1130 31.33 19.97 62.52
N GLY A 1131 31.84 21.14 62.14
CA GLY A 1131 32.97 21.27 61.22
C GLY A 1131 32.60 21.27 59.73
N THR A 1132 31.33 21.06 59.38
CA THR A 1132 30.82 21.15 58.01
C THR A 1132 31.05 22.55 57.45
N LYS A 1133 31.56 22.67 56.22
CA LYS A 1133 31.77 23.95 55.55
C LYS A 1133 30.81 24.13 54.39
N VAL A 1134 30.13 25.28 54.36
CA VAL A 1134 29.16 25.63 53.31
C VAL A 1134 29.46 26.95 52.63
N GLU A 1135 29.32 26.97 51.31
CA GLU A 1135 29.30 28.17 50.48
C GLU A 1135 27.85 28.53 50.11
N ILE A 1136 27.56 29.83 50.02
CA ILE A 1136 26.29 30.32 49.48
C ILE A 1136 26.56 30.83 48.06
N ARG A 1137 25.86 30.28 47.07
CA ARG A 1137 26.11 30.53 45.64
C ARG A 1137 24.80 30.80 44.90
N SER A 1138 24.79 31.67 43.88
CA SER A 1138 23.63 31.86 42.99
C SER A 1138 23.79 31.08 41.69
N SER A 1139 22.67 30.76 41.04
CA SER A 1139 22.69 30.32 39.64
C SER A 1139 21.51 30.92 38.86
N SER A 1140 21.74 31.16 37.57
CA SER A 1140 20.70 31.57 36.61
C SER A 1140 19.66 30.47 36.36
N THR A 1141 19.95 29.22 36.72
CA THR A 1141 19.05 28.07 36.57
C THR A 1141 18.86 27.31 37.89
N ALA A 1142 17.81 26.50 37.97
CA ALA A 1142 17.57 25.61 39.11
C ALA A 1142 18.33 24.28 39.02
N SER A 1143 19.16 24.07 37.99
CA SER A 1143 19.90 22.82 37.73
C SER A 1143 21.15 23.11 36.88
N PRO A 1144 22.16 23.82 37.43
CA PRO A 1144 23.42 24.09 36.75
C PRO A 1144 24.16 22.79 36.39
N ALA A 1145 24.82 22.75 35.23
CA ALA A 1145 25.51 21.54 34.78
C ALA A 1145 26.79 21.25 35.59
N SER A 1146 27.45 22.30 36.09
CA SER A 1146 28.67 22.22 36.91
C SER A 1146 28.67 23.30 38.00
N LEU A 1147 29.50 23.11 39.03
CA LEU A 1147 29.67 24.12 40.09
C LEU A 1147 30.20 25.46 39.54
N ASN A 1148 30.90 25.44 38.40
CA ASN A 1148 31.40 26.64 37.71
C ASN A 1148 30.27 27.49 37.10
N ASP A 1149 29.09 26.92 36.85
CA ASP A 1149 27.88 27.63 36.38
C ASP A 1149 27.13 28.34 37.54
N THR A 1150 27.81 28.55 38.67
CA THR A 1150 27.27 29.18 39.89
C THR A 1150 28.23 30.21 40.47
N THR A 1151 27.73 31.38 40.83
CA THR A 1151 28.52 32.50 41.37
C THR A 1151 28.54 32.47 42.89
N VAL A 1152 29.72 32.55 43.52
CA VAL A 1152 29.84 32.63 44.99
C VAL A 1152 29.30 33.97 45.51
N LEU A 1153 28.38 33.91 46.47
CA LEU A 1153 27.84 35.06 47.20
C LEU A 1153 28.36 35.17 48.64
N ALA A 1154 28.73 34.03 49.24
CA ALA A 1154 29.49 33.95 50.50
C ALA A 1154 30.47 32.75 50.44
N PRO A 1155 31.75 32.94 50.85
CA PRO A 1155 32.76 31.88 50.87
C PRO A 1155 32.50 30.85 51.97
N ALA A 1156 33.25 29.74 51.93
CA ALA A 1156 33.09 28.57 52.81
C ALA A 1156 33.06 28.92 54.32
N PHE A 1157 31.85 28.96 54.88
CA PHE A 1157 31.56 29.21 56.28
C PHE A 1157 31.53 27.89 57.06
N THR A 1158 32.22 27.82 58.21
CA THR A 1158 32.25 26.60 59.03
C THR A 1158 31.10 26.60 60.03
N LEU A 1159 30.18 25.65 59.88
CA LEU A 1159 29.00 25.47 60.71
C LEU A 1159 29.35 24.88 62.08
N LYS A 1160 28.54 25.25 63.07
CA LYS A 1160 28.50 24.69 64.43
C LYS A 1160 27.15 24.00 64.64
N PRO A 1161 27.04 23.00 65.53
CA PRO A 1161 25.75 22.43 65.91
C PRO A 1161 24.80 23.50 66.46
N GLY A 1162 23.55 23.47 66.02
CA GLY A 1162 22.55 24.52 66.27
C GLY A 1162 22.49 25.55 65.14
N HIS A 1163 22.22 26.80 65.53
CA HIS A 1163 21.82 27.89 64.65
C HIS A 1163 23.02 28.68 64.09
N ASN A 1164 23.11 28.79 62.76
CA ASN A 1164 24.20 29.48 62.07
C ASN A 1164 23.64 30.58 61.16
N VAL A 1165 24.12 31.81 61.29
CA VAL A 1165 23.76 32.93 60.41
C VAL A 1165 24.96 33.28 59.53
N ILE A 1166 24.77 33.18 58.21
CA ILE A 1166 25.80 33.43 57.20
C ILE A 1166 25.47 34.75 56.49
N PRO A 1167 26.27 35.82 56.66
CA PRO A 1167 26.07 37.07 55.93
C PRO A 1167 26.45 36.90 54.46
N VAL A 1168 25.62 37.43 53.57
CA VAL A 1168 25.74 37.27 52.10
C VAL A 1168 25.91 38.64 51.44
N ARG A 1169 26.80 38.74 50.45
CA ARG A 1169 27.04 39.99 49.70
C ARG A 1169 26.55 39.87 48.26
N ALA A 1170 25.24 39.66 48.10
CA ALA A 1170 24.63 39.61 46.78
C ALA A 1170 24.55 41.01 46.14
N GLY A 1171 25.31 41.25 45.06
CA GLY A 1171 25.23 42.49 44.29
C GLY A 1171 24.05 42.54 43.30
N SER A 1172 23.39 41.41 43.06
CA SER A 1172 22.28 41.24 42.12
C SER A 1172 21.21 40.33 42.73
N PRO A 1173 19.92 40.50 42.39
CA PRO A 1173 18.88 39.59 42.84
C PRO A 1173 19.00 38.22 42.15
N THR A 1174 18.70 37.14 42.89
CA THR A 1174 18.65 35.77 42.36
C THR A 1174 17.31 35.10 42.67
N SER A 1175 16.89 34.15 41.82
CA SER A 1175 15.74 33.27 42.05
C SER A 1175 16.16 31.84 42.41
N ASN A 1176 17.43 31.46 42.23
CA ASN A 1176 17.98 30.16 42.63
C ASN A 1176 19.22 30.37 43.50
N LEU A 1177 19.27 29.68 44.63
CA LEU A 1177 20.28 29.83 45.67
C LEU A 1177 20.78 28.44 46.10
N LEU A 1178 22.06 28.16 45.86
CA LEU A 1178 22.71 26.91 46.22
C LEU A 1178 23.43 27.06 47.57
N VAL A 1179 23.07 26.22 48.52
CA VAL A 1179 23.82 25.98 49.76
C VAL A 1179 24.72 24.77 49.53
N TRP A 1180 26.02 25.00 49.31
CA TRP A 1180 26.99 23.99 48.82
C TRP A 1180 27.94 23.55 49.93
N ILE A 1181 27.94 22.26 50.29
CA ILE A 1181 28.90 21.68 51.24
C ILE A 1181 30.23 21.42 50.53
N SER A 1182 31.22 22.30 50.72
CA SER A 1182 32.59 22.13 50.21
C SER A 1182 33.53 21.40 51.17
N THR A 1183 33.10 21.08 52.39
CA THR A 1183 33.77 20.10 53.26
C THR A 1183 32.74 19.45 54.19
N LEU A 1184 32.64 18.12 54.17
CA LEU A 1184 31.72 17.41 55.06
C LEU A 1184 32.25 17.41 56.50
N GLY A 1185 31.39 17.74 57.47
CA GLY A 1185 31.70 17.66 58.90
C GLY A 1185 31.30 16.31 59.50
N THR A 1186 31.14 16.29 60.82
CA THR A 1186 30.70 15.10 61.55
C THR A 1186 29.41 15.33 62.32
N THR A 1187 28.56 14.30 62.36
CA THR A 1187 27.34 14.23 63.18
C THR A 1187 27.39 12.93 63.97
N ASN A 1188 27.27 13.02 65.31
CA ASN A 1188 27.35 11.85 66.21
C ASN A 1188 28.57 10.93 65.96
N GLY A 1189 29.73 11.51 65.61
CA GLY A 1189 30.97 10.77 65.35
C GLY A 1189 31.09 10.12 63.96
N LYS A 1190 30.13 10.36 63.05
CA LYS A 1190 30.13 9.87 61.66
C LYS A 1190 30.37 11.01 60.68
N SER A 1191 31.03 10.75 59.55
CA SER A 1191 31.16 11.69 58.43
C SER A 1191 29.81 11.87 57.73
N GLN A 1192 29.04 12.86 58.19
CA GLN A 1192 27.68 13.15 57.75
C GLN A 1192 27.31 14.58 58.14
N ALA A 1193 26.62 15.28 57.25
CA ALA A 1193 25.99 16.58 57.53
C ALA A 1193 24.46 16.49 57.35
N GLY A 1194 23.74 17.44 57.92
CA GLY A 1194 22.31 17.61 57.69
C GLY A 1194 21.83 19.00 58.04
N PHE A 1195 20.69 19.39 57.49
CA PHE A 1195 20.06 20.70 57.66
C PHE A 1195 18.61 20.51 58.08
N PHE A 1196 18.26 21.06 59.25
CA PHE A 1196 16.89 21.05 59.78
C PHE A 1196 16.03 22.10 59.06
N GLU A 1197 16.49 23.35 59.03
CA GLU A 1197 15.80 24.46 58.37
C GLU A 1197 16.81 25.42 57.74
N ILE A 1198 16.45 26.01 56.59
CA ILE A 1198 17.26 26.97 55.84
C ILE A 1198 16.42 28.18 55.48
N THR A 1199 16.51 29.20 56.33
CA THR A 1199 15.80 30.46 56.17
C THR A 1199 16.66 31.48 55.40
N VAL A 1200 16.08 32.12 54.39
CA VAL A 1200 16.74 33.15 53.56
C VAL A 1200 16.14 34.53 53.88
N GLN A 1201 16.98 35.57 53.97
CA GLN A 1201 16.52 36.93 54.24
C GLN A 1201 17.02 37.92 53.18
N ALA A 1202 16.12 38.77 52.71
CA ALA A 1202 16.43 39.85 51.78
C ALA A 1202 17.39 40.87 52.42
N ALA A 1203 18.25 41.48 51.60
CA ALA A 1203 19.07 42.62 52.02
C ALA A 1203 18.18 43.79 52.49
N SER A 1204 18.71 44.55 53.46
CA SER A 1204 18.09 45.75 54.06
C SER A 1204 18.56 47.02 53.37
#